data_AF-A0A934BTD3-F1
#
_entry.id   AF-A0A934BTD3-F1
#
_cell.length_a   1.000
_cell.length_b   1.000
_cell.length_c   1.000
_cell.angle_alpha   90.00
_cell.angle_beta   90.00
_cell.angle_gamma   90.00
#
_symmetry.space_group_name_H-M   'P 1'
#
loop_
_entity.id
_entity.type
_entity.pdbx_description
1 polymer ?
#
loop_
_entity_poly.entity_id
_entity_poly.type
_entity_poly.pdbx_seq_one_letter_code
_entity_poly.pdbx_strand_id
1 'polypeptide(L)'
;MTIEAETTGKVTLYGGKLVTNWKRDGDRLWHADLPGVKEGKWDFRALVVNGRLAERACYPATNTFENLGTWNLPLLPAVAGHWERKPTHEELTTMPYDPKDIPATLDVRNAEVRMYHMWAESLVGVTTNDIQRRALILSSEPSWPPGALNRRKYVVFNTREGMTRPGQWYLDRTAGRLVYWPLPGEDMTKIKVVAPTAERIISLAGTSQKPVTDITIRGLTLQATTAPLKPASFGATAFDGALHAVQARQCTFENLEICNVGGLGLRAENLADSRVINCRIHHVGACGARISGNDTLIAQNHVHHLGVYYPSACATSLSGNKLRICRNEIHDAPYSGIIGGGKENLIEENLIYRVMRELHDGAAIYGNMNACIIRGNVVRDVVEVGKGFGASAYYLDEGARDCIIERNVAQGVPMPTHNHITRNTIVRDNVFIADGDMTVSFARSVGCTFERNTLFVPGKLTVRQPNGIRVWKNNVIYRGGASKGGAPQPFTISDTVPAEPAPERRTYSAIAERVSVAPTIDGDIKTAEWPGKLQTLDREPSRFSVGGAPVLAKFAYDDTFLYVAANVTMFGPAKVSTNSVWGKDDGVEVCIAGKTADGKPVTFVVRGYACGALQSATDAGAPADAAEQLRKATRFAARPIPGAGGGLFGKGWRGEWAIPFAALGLKAAPNLKIQFNMGAYCSEFGEWHCWEGTLAENWRLEQAGTLLLNPPPKAKPLVGAIRWDAWYGPLPATARPPESVEFPGFNTTRSRKVSQDPGKETRRALAAEQWRYRWPFFTTLAPDGSARDFNENKPEVIEREIEYAVHAGLSYWAFTAYPENCPLSYTLKTFLTCKNRDKLKFCLFLPMWPAYGRIPDDAAERAYWAHVARMVREPNYLKVGGNRPVFYLGFLNDQLAEKLLSGPWPKLCTELAKCGFGKPWVAICHSPAKAAKRYCNMLQGDALSQYAIGGSAKAGAFSELAARAEKFWEDCAATGAAVAPICMAGWDRRPRVANPVSWEDFHLKPDAFELYYKSGTPDEIAAHVGRGVSWFKKHPAKDGAELVLIYAWNEFDEGGWLAPALPPPHGEGTARVDALRKVLVAR
;
A
#
# COMPACT_ATOMS: atom_id res chain seq x y z
N MET A 1 28.25 24.19 -39.14
CA MET A 1 28.56 22.88 -39.76
C MET A 1 27.26 22.18 -40.16
N THR A 2 27.20 21.55 -41.34
CA THR A 2 26.02 20.83 -41.82
C THR A 2 26.36 19.36 -42.09
N ILE A 3 25.49 18.45 -41.62
CA ILE A 3 25.51 17.02 -41.94
C ILE A 3 24.20 16.71 -42.67
N GLU A 4 24.29 16.32 -43.94
CA GLU A 4 23.10 16.03 -44.75
C GLU A 4 23.26 14.83 -45.68
N ALA A 5 22.13 14.20 -46.01
CA ALA A 5 22.07 13.20 -47.08
C ALA A 5 22.03 13.89 -48.45
N GLU A 6 22.75 13.34 -49.44
CA GLU A 6 22.68 13.81 -50.84
C GLU A 6 21.25 13.72 -51.40
N THR A 7 20.49 12.70 -51.01
CA THR A 7 19.05 12.62 -51.24
C THR A 7 18.35 12.32 -49.93
N THR A 8 17.39 13.18 -49.56
CA THR A 8 16.56 13.00 -48.36
C THR A 8 15.94 11.61 -48.30
N GLY A 9 16.07 10.94 -47.15
CA GLY A 9 15.48 9.62 -46.90
C GLY A 9 16.27 8.43 -47.49
N LYS A 10 17.27 8.64 -48.34
CA LYS A 10 18.07 7.53 -48.91
C LYS A 10 19.19 7.03 -48.00
N VAL A 11 19.63 7.83 -47.04
CA VAL A 11 20.69 7.45 -46.09
C VAL A 11 20.06 7.05 -44.76
N THR A 12 20.26 5.79 -44.37
CA THR A 12 19.85 5.28 -43.06
C THR A 12 21.05 5.00 -42.18
N LEU A 13 21.05 5.60 -40.98
CA LEU A 13 21.99 5.29 -39.92
C LEU A 13 21.31 4.31 -38.94
N TYR A 14 21.97 3.19 -38.67
CA TYR A 14 21.50 2.17 -37.74
C TYR A 14 22.27 2.25 -36.42
N GLY A 15 21.55 2.29 -35.29
CA GLY A 15 22.10 2.18 -33.94
C GLY A 15 22.42 0.73 -33.51
N GLY A 16 22.62 -0.17 -34.46
CA GLY A 16 22.71 -1.62 -34.23
C GLY A 16 23.53 -2.35 -35.28
N LYS A 17 23.55 -3.68 -35.17
CA LYS A 17 24.31 -4.57 -36.04
C LYS A 17 23.39 -5.59 -36.71
N LEU A 18 23.77 -6.04 -37.90
CA LEU A 18 23.07 -7.14 -38.58
C LEU A 18 23.23 -8.44 -37.79
N VAL A 19 22.13 -9.17 -37.64
CA VAL A 19 22.10 -10.52 -37.06
C VAL A 19 22.11 -11.54 -38.20
N THR A 20 23.09 -12.43 -38.16
CA THR A 20 23.31 -13.49 -39.15
C THR A 20 23.30 -14.86 -38.47
N ASN A 21 23.55 -15.93 -39.24
CA ASN A 21 23.68 -17.31 -38.73
C ASN A 21 22.41 -17.86 -38.04
N TRP A 22 21.24 -17.57 -38.59
CA TRP A 22 19.97 -18.09 -38.11
C TRP A 22 19.86 -19.61 -38.24
N LYS A 23 19.41 -20.27 -37.17
CA LYS A 23 19.17 -21.71 -37.09
C LYS A 23 17.70 -21.96 -36.74
N ARG A 24 17.14 -23.08 -37.21
CA ARG A 24 15.79 -23.51 -36.81
C ARG A 24 15.76 -23.88 -35.33
N ASP A 25 14.68 -23.49 -34.64
CA ASP A 25 14.35 -23.82 -33.25
C ASP A 25 12.94 -24.45 -33.22
N GLY A 26 12.88 -25.76 -33.38
CA GLY A 26 11.62 -26.48 -33.61
C GLY A 26 10.97 -26.10 -34.95
N ASP A 27 9.64 -26.20 -35.01
CA ASP A 27 8.92 -26.13 -36.28
C ASP A 27 8.74 -24.70 -36.82
N ARG A 28 8.57 -23.73 -35.92
CA ARG A 28 8.11 -22.36 -36.28
C ARG A 28 9.11 -21.26 -35.94
N LEU A 29 10.03 -21.51 -35.00
CA LEU A 29 10.93 -20.48 -34.50
C LEU A 29 12.32 -20.63 -35.14
N TRP A 30 13.04 -19.52 -35.17
CA TRP A 30 14.44 -19.46 -35.53
C TRP A 30 15.20 -18.74 -34.42
N HIS A 31 16.46 -19.12 -34.20
CA HIS A 31 17.33 -18.40 -33.27
C HIS A 31 18.69 -18.07 -33.88
N ALA A 32 19.33 -17.05 -33.32
CA ALA A 32 20.72 -16.71 -33.57
C ALA A 32 21.44 -16.50 -32.23
N ASP A 33 22.61 -17.10 -32.07
CA ASP A 33 23.44 -16.96 -30.88
C ASP A 33 24.05 -15.55 -30.84
N LEU A 34 23.90 -14.83 -29.73
CA LEU A 34 24.37 -13.45 -29.57
C LEU A 34 25.33 -13.34 -28.38
N PRO A 35 26.66 -13.38 -28.62
CA PRO A 35 27.66 -13.22 -27.56
C PRO A 35 27.45 -11.91 -26.78
N GLY A 36 27.48 -11.98 -25.45
CA GLY A 36 27.22 -10.84 -24.57
C GLY A 36 25.80 -10.83 -23.97
N VAL A 37 24.81 -11.48 -24.59
CA VAL A 37 23.43 -11.53 -24.08
C VAL A 37 23.37 -12.34 -22.78
N LYS A 38 24.01 -13.51 -22.76
CA LYS A 38 24.05 -14.38 -21.56
C LYS A 38 24.86 -13.77 -20.42
N GLU A 39 25.80 -12.89 -20.73
CA GLU A 39 26.62 -12.18 -19.73
C GLU A 39 25.99 -10.85 -19.28
N GLY A 40 24.87 -10.44 -19.89
CA GLY A 40 24.21 -9.15 -19.63
C GLY A 40 24.94 -7.93 -20.21
N LYS A 41 25.94 -8.15 -21.09
CA LYS A 41 26.70 -7.08 -21.79
C LYS A 41 25.96 -6.54 -23.01
N TRP A 42 25.01 -7.30 -23.54
CA TRP A 42 24.16 -6.88 -24.65
C TRP A 42 22.70 -7.19 -24.33
N ASP A 43 21.91 -6.15 -24.03
CA ASP A 43 20.48 -6.25 -23.74
C ASP A 43 19.71 -5.22 -24.55
N PHE A 44 18.60 -5.62 -25.17
CA PHE A 44 17.82 -4.73 -26.02
C PHE A 44 16.34 -5.04 -26.08
N ARG A 45 15.55 -4.02 -26.44
CA ARG A 45 14.06 -4.06 -26.43
C ARG A 45 13.43 -3.75 -27.78
N ALA A 46 14.21 -3.43 -28.80
CA ALA A 46 13.74 -3.21 -30.16
C ALA A 46 14.46 -4.17 -31.11
N LEU A 47 13.77 -4.59 -32.18
CA LEU A 47 14.36 -5.39 -33.24
C LEU A 47 13.79 -4.91 -34.57
N VAL A 48 14.66 -4.61 -35.54
CA VAL A 48 14.23 -4.17 -36.88
C VAL A 48 14.39 -5.34 -37.84
N VAL A 49 13.29 -5.77 -38.45
CA VAL A 49 13.24 -6.89 -39.40
C VAL A 49 12.71 -6.37 -40.73
N ASN A 50 13.53 -6.39 -41.78
CA ASN A 50 13.20 -5.85 -43.11
C ASN A 50 12.63 -4.42 -43.07
N GLY A 51 13.19 -3.55 -42.22
CA GLY A 51 12.75 -2.16 -42.07
C GLY A 51 11.48 -1.96 -41.24
N ARG A 52 10.96 -3.01 -40.60
CA ARG A 52 9.81 -2.97 -39.69
C ARG A 52 10.25 -3.19 -38.25
N LEU A 53 9.70 -2.44 -37.30
CA LEU A 53 9.83 -2.74 -35.87
C LEU A 53 9.07 -4.05 -35.54
N ALA A 54 9.81 -5.10 -35.20
CA ALA A 54 9.23 -6.40 -34.87
C ALA A 54 8.56 -6.38 -33.49
N GLU A 55 7.45 -7.11 -33.38
CA GLU A 55 6.63 -7.14 -32.17
C GLU A 55 7.31 -7.97 -31.09
N ARG A 56 7.43 -7.43 -29.86
CA ARG A 56 7.96 -8.21 -28.74
C ARG A 56 6.92 -9.22 -28.28
N ALA A 57 7.36 -10.43 -27.96
CA ALA A 57 6.53 -11.43 -27.30
C ALA A 57 5.92 -10.85 -26.00
N CYS A 58 4.60 -11.02 -25.85
CA CYS A 58 3.83 -10.51 -24.72
C CYS A 58 2.84 -11.58 -24.25
N TYR A 59 2.77 -11.78 -22.94
CA TYR A 59 1.91 -12.76 -22.28
C TYR A 59 1.04 -12.07 -21.21
N PRO A 60 -0.29 -12.22 -21.24
CA PRO A 60 -1.05 -12.97 -22.24
C PRO A 60 -1.05 -12.25 -23.59
N ALA A 61 -1.30 -12.98 -24.69
CA ALA A 61 -1.24 -12.41 -26.04
C ALA A 61 -2.31 -11.35 -26.32
N THR A 62 -3.41 -11.38 -25.57
CA THR A 62 -4.53 -10.42 -25.62
C THR A 62 -5.00 -10.15 -24.19
N ASN A 63 -5.53 -8.95 -23.94
CA ASN A 63 -5.96 -8.47 -22.62
C ASN A 63 -4.79 -8.28 -21.64
N THR A 64 -5.12 -8.18 -20.35
CA THR A 64 -4.19 -7.97 -19.24
C THR A 64 -4.57 -8.89 -18.09
N PHE A 65 -3.60 -9.32 -17.29
CA PHE A 65 -3.85 -9.92 -15.98
C PHE A 65 -4.13 -8.84 -14.94
N GLU A 66 -4.61 -9.24 -13.76
CA GLU A 66 -4.78 -8.36 -12.61
C GLU A 66 -3.89 -8.79 -11.44
N ASN A 67 -3.01 -7.89 -10.99
CA ASN A 67 -2.23 -8.12 -9.78
C ASN A 67 -3.13 -7.98 -8.54
N LEU A 68 -2.77 -8.68 -7.47
CA LEU A 68 -3.55 -8.73 -6.22
C LEU A 68 -3.06 -7.71 -5.19
N GLY A 69 -2.32 -6.68 -5.62
CA GLY A 69 -1.77 -5.64 -4.75
C GLY A 69 -2.85 -4.81 -4.07
N THR A 70 -2.61 -4.38 -2.84
CA THR A 70 -3.59 -3.68 -1.99
C THR A 70 -3.18 -2.28 -1.58
N TRP A 71 -2.35 -1.59 -2.38
CA TRP A 71 -2.00 -0.18 -2.10
C TRP A 71 -3.21 0.75 -2.30
N ASN A 72 -3.95 0.97 -1.21
CA ASN A 72 -5.25 1.65 -1.23
C ASN A 72 -5.25 2.96 -0.41
N LEU A 73 -4.12 3.65 -0.31
CA LEU A 73 -4.09 4.97 0.33
C LEU A 73 -4.82 6.01 -0.53
N PRO A 74 -5.43 7.06 0.07
CA PRO A 74 -5.98 8.18 -0.70
C PRO A 74 -4.89 8.92 -1.49
N LEU A 75 -5.14 9.19 -2.77
CA LEU A 75 -4.25 10.00 -3.61
C LEU A 75 -4.42 11.49 -3.26
N LEU A 76 -3.33 12.12 -2.87
CA LEU A 76 -3.19 13.57 -2.73
C LEU A 76 -2.76 14.21 -4.06
N PRO A 77 -3.05 15.50 -4.28
CA PRO A 77 -2.49 16.28 -5.39
C PRO A 77 -0.96 16.12 -5.52
N ALA A 78 -0.44 16.21 -6.74
CA ALA A 78 1.00 16.03 -7.00
C ALA A 78 1.84 17.06 -6.24
N VAL A 79 1.35 18.30 -6.14
CA VAL A 79 1.97 19.37 -5.34
C VAL A 79 2.09 19.02 -3.84
N ALA A 80 1.26 18.08 -3.34
CA ALA A 80 1.26 17.59 -1.97
C ALA A 80 2.00 16.25 -1.77
N GLY A 81 2.64 15.70 -2.82
CA GLY A 81 3.48 14.50 -2.72
C GLY A 81 2.76 13.16 -2.86
N HIS A 82 1.56 13.14 -3.46
CA HIS A 82 0.73 11.97 -3.80
C HIS A 82 0.18 11.12 -2.64
N TRP A 83 0.94 10.84 -1.58
CA TRP A 83 0.53 9.91 -0.53
C TRP A 83 0.78 10.48 0.86
N GLU A 84 -0.09 10.11 1.81
CA GLU A 84 0.09 10.45 3.24
C GLU A 84 1.32 9.81 3.88
N ARG A 85 1.86 8.76 3.25
CA ARG A 85 3.18 8.18 3.51
C ARG A 85 3.79 7.63 2.24
N LYS A 86 5.13 7.57 2.19
CA LYS A 86 5.81 6.87 1.10
C LYS A 86 5.62 5.34 1.23
N PRO A 87 5.48 4.62 0.11
CA PRO A 87 5.57 3.17 0.12
C PRO A 87 6.97 2.72 0.52
N THR A 88 7.08 1.57 1.18
CA THR A 88 8.38 0.94 1.46
C THR A 88 8.93 0.26 0.20
N HIS A 89 10.21 -0.10 0.22
CA HIS A 89 10.82 -0.90 -0.84
C HIS A 89 10.06 -2.21 -1.07
N GLU A 90 9.71 -2.93 -0.01
CA GLU A 90 8.98 -4.21 -0.10
C GLU A 90 7.58 -4.04 -0.71
N GLU A 91 6.86 -2.96 -0.35
CA GLU A 91 5.55 -2.63 -0.92
C GLU A 91 5.64 -2.26 -2.41
N LEU A 92 6.77 -1.72 -2.87
CA LEU A 92 7.01 -1.40 -4.27
C LEU A 92 7.42 -2.64 -5.09
N THR A 93 8.23 -3.53 -4.52
CA THR A 93 8.87 -4.61 -5.27
C THR A 93 8.18 -5.98 -5.15
N THR A 94 7.18 -6.12 -4.27
CA THR A 94 6.40 -7.35 -4.14
C THR A 94 5.08 -7.23 -4.88
N MET A 95 4.97 -7.85 -6.05
CA MET A 95 3.72 -7.89 -6.82
C MET A 95 3.00 -9.23 -6.64
N PRO A 96 1.98 -9.32 -5.77
CA PRO A 96 1.19 -10.54 -5.64
C PRO A 96 0.33 -10.75 -6.90
N TYR A 97 0.13 -12.01 -7.28
CA TYR A 97 -0.57 -12.39 -8.51
C TYR A 97 -1.42 -13.66 -8.31
N ASP A 98 -2.36 -13.96 -9.22
CA ASP A 98 -3.06 -15.25 -9.23
C ASP A 98 -2.15 -16.34 -9.83
N PRO A 99 -1.81 -17.44 -9.11
CA PRO A 99 -0.98 -18.53 -9.63
C PRO A 99 -1.33 -19.04 -11.03
N LYS A 100 -2.58 -18.91 -11.48
CA LYS A 100 -3.02 -19.29 -12.82
C LYS A 100 -2.48 -18.39 -13.94
N ASP A 101 -2.14 -17.15 -13.61
CA ASP A 101 -1.67 -16.15 -14.58
C ASP A 101 -0.19 -16.33 -14.93
N ILE A 102 0.59 -17.01 -14.08
CA ILE A 102 2.04 -17.20 -14.30
C ILE A 102 2.34 -18.68 -14.54
N PRO A 103 2.74 -19.07 -15.76
CA PRO A 103 3.04 -20.45 -16.06
C PRO A 103 4.31 -20.90 -15.33
N ALA A 104 4.37 -22.18 -14.94
CA ALA A 104 5.54 -22.77 -14.29
C ALA A 104 6.80 -22.75 -15.17
N THR A 105 6.63 -22.60 -16.49
CA THR A 105 7.70 -22.50 -17.49
C THR A 105 8.29 -21.10 -17.62
N LEU A 106 7.73 -20.09 -16.94
CA LEU A 106 8.18 -18.71 -17.07
C LEU A 106 9.65 -18.57 -16.64
N ASP A 107 10.50 -18.22 -17.59
CA ASP A 107 11.89 -17.85 -17.31
C ASP A 107 11.95 -16.41 -16.75
N VAL A 108 12.11 -16.30 -15.43
CA VAL A 108 12.17 -15.01 -14.72
C VAL A 108 13.31 -14.12 -15.19
N ARG A 109 14.41 -14.69 -15.72
CA ARG A 109 15.54 -13.93 -16.25
C ARG A 109 15.18 -13.21 -17.55
N ASN A 110 14.23 -13.75 -18.30
CA ASN A 110 13.74 -13.17 -19.53
C ASN A 110 12.56 -12.21 -19.28
N ALA A 111 11.73 -12.49 -18.27
CA ALA A 111 10.48 -11.80 -18.00
C ALA A 111 10.65 -10.32 -17.64
N GLU A 112 9.87 -9.47 -18.30
CA GLU A 112 9.71 -8.05 -17.98
C GLU A 112 8.24 -7.75 -17.73
N VAL A 113 7.88 -7.31 -16.52
CA VAL A 113 6.50 -7.01 -16.14
C VAL A 113 6.19 -5.55 -16.46
N ARG A 114 5.17 -5.31 -17.29
CA ARG A 114 4.55 -3.99 -17.45
C ARG A 114 3.32 -3.89 -16.56
N MET A 115 3.37 -3.03 -15.56
CA MET A 115 2.22 -2.66 -14.73
C MET A 115 1.63 -1.34 -15.19
N TYR A 116 0.31 -1.31 -15.35
CA TYR A 116 -0.43 -0.11 -15.72
C TYR A 116 -0.95 0.60 -14.47
N HIS A 117 -0.70 1.90 -14.40
CA HIS A 117 -1.25 2.76 -13.37
C HIS A 117 -2.39 3.58 -13.98
N MET A 118 -2.38 4.91 -13.86
CA MET A 118 -3.43 5.78 -14.42
C MET A 118 -2.95 6.53 -15.66
N TRP A 119 -2.02 7.46 -15.49
CA TRP A 119 -1.31 8.22 -16.54
C TRP A 119 0.13 7.74 -16.74
N ALA A 120 0.50 6.64 -16.09
CA ALA A 120 1.84 6.09 -16.08
C ALA A 120 1.80 4.56 -16.16
N GLU A 121 2.90 3.96 -16.59
CA GLU A 121 3.19 2.54 -16.45
C GLU A 121 4.57 2.33 -15.83
N SER A 122 4.86 1.10 -15.42
CA SER A 122 6.21 0.69 -15.05
C SER A 122 6.56 -0.61 -15.77
N LEU A 123 7.63 -0.59 -16.56
CA LEU A 123 8.24 -1.80 -17.13
C LEU A 123 9.49 -2.13 -16.32
N VAL A 124 9.46 -3.27 -15.62
CA VAL A 124 10.50 -3.70 -14.68
C VAL A 124 10.82 -5.18 -14.87
N GLY A 125 12.01 -5.62 -14.46
CA GLY A 125 12.38 -7.04 -14.51
C GLY A 125 11.85 -7.82 -13.32
N VAL A 126 12.03 -9.14 -13.36
CA VAL A 126 11.70 -10.06 -12.28
C VAL A 126 12.99 -10.70 -11.74
N THR A 127 13.19 -10.61 -10.43
CA THR A 127 14.29 -11.30 -9.74
C THR A 127 13.90 -12.72 -9.38
N THR A 128 12.67 -12.92 -8.91
CA THR A 128 12.21 -14.24 -8.43
C THR A 128 10.69 -14.37 -8.59
N ASN A 129 10.24 -15.56 -8.96
CA ASN A 129 8.85 -15.96 -8.79
C ASN A 129 8.73 -16.72 -7.45
N ASP A 130 8.27 -16.03 -6.40
CA ASP A 130 8.08 -16.60 -5.07
C ASP A 130 6.74 -17.35 -5.03
N ILE A 131 6.77 -18.63 -5.36
CA ILE A 131 5.59 -19.50 -5.44
C ILE A 131 4.91 -19.65 -4.07
N GLN A 132 5.66 -19.59 -2.98
CA GLN A 132 5.11 -19.70 -1.62
C GLN A 132 4.28 -18.46 -1.28
N ARG A 133 4.82 -17.26 -1.56
CA ARG A 133 4.10 -15.99 -1.38
C ARG A 133 3.09 -15.68 -2.49
N ARG A 134 3.13 -16.41 -3.60
CA ARG A 134 2.36 -16.14 -4.83
C ARG A 134 2.62 -14.72 -5.33
N ALA A 135 3.89 -14.34 -5.39
CA ALA A 135 4.33 -13.00 -5.74
C ALA A 135 5.53 -13.01 -6.69
N LEU A 136 5.54 -12.07 -7.64
CA LEU A 136 6.75 -11.75 -8.39
C LEU A 136 7.55 -10.71 -7.58
N ILE A 137 8.81 -11.02 -7.34
CA ILE A 137 9.77 -10.09 -6.74
C ILE A 137 10.44 -9.32 -7.87
N LEU A 138 10.16 -8.03 -7.94
CA LEU A 138 10.59 -7.14 -9.03
C LEU A 138 12.05 -6.72 -8.85
N SER A 139 12.79 -6.57 -9.95
CA SER A 139 14.21 -6.22 -9.92
C SER A 139 14.50 -4.74 -9.70
N SER A 140 13.49 -3.89 -9.88
CA SER A 140 13.58 -2.45 -9.66
C SER A 140 12.23 -1.92 -9.15
N GLU A 141 12.28 -0.81 -8.42
CA GLU A 141 11.07 -0.17 -7.92
C GLU A 141 10.24 0.39 -9.09
N PRO A 142 8.96 -0.02 -9.23
CA PRO A 142 8.05 0.65 -10.15
C PRO A 142 7.79 2.08 -9.70
N SER A 143 7.28 2.92 -10.62
CA SER A 143 6.91 4.29 -10.29
C SER A 143 5.76 4.38 -9.29
N TRP A 144 4.95 3.33 -9.18
CA TRP A 144 3.85 3.23 -8.23
C TRP A 144 3.72 1.79 -7.71
N PRO A 145 3.31 1.60 -6.43
CA PRO A 145 3.12 0.27 -5.85
C PRO A 145 2.07 -0.56 -6.61
N PRO A 146 2.20 -1.90 -6.62
CA PRO A 146 1.15 -2.78 -7.12
C PRO A 146 -0.22 -2.51 -6.48
N GLY A 147 -1.23 -2.31 -7.33
CA GLY A 147 -2.60 -2.04 -6.93
C GLY A 147 -2.91 -0.57 -6.64
N ALA A 148 -1.92 0.33 -6.73
CA ALA A 148 -2.12 1.76 -6.55
C ALA A 148 -3.23 2.31 -7.46
N LEU A 149 -4.01 3.27 -6.94
CA LEU A 149 -5.14 3.89 -7.64
C LEU A 149 -6.23 2.90 -8.08
N ASN A 150 -6.26 1.71 -7.45
CA ASN A 150 -7.07 0.57 -7.88
C ASN A 150 -6.82 0.19 -9.36
N ARG A 151 -5.59 0.39 -9.84
CA ARG A 151 -5.13 -0.01 -11.16
C ARG A 151 -4.25 -1.24 -10.99
N ARG A 152 -4.78 -2.37 -11.44
CA ARG A 152 -4.19 -3.70 -11.19
C ARG A 152 -3.72 -4.40 -12.47
N LYS A 153 -3.90 -3.77 -13.63
CA LYS A 153 -3.58 -4.40 -14.91
C LYS A 153 -2.07 -4.62 -15.06
N TYR A 154 -1.67 -5.78 -15.54
CA TYR A 154 -0.29 -6.04 -15.95
C TYR A 154 -0.20 -7.05 -17.10
N VAL A 155 0.95 -7.04 -17.78
CA VAL A 155 1.37 -8.05 -18.78
C VAL A 155 2.85 -8.39 -18.58
N VAL A 156 3.30 -9.52 -19.13
CA VAL A 156 4.69 -9.97 -19.08
C VAL A 156 5.28 -10.02 -20.49
N PHE A 157 6.27 -9.18 -20.74
CA PHE A 157 7.02 -9.12 -22.00
C PHE A 157 8.23 -10.06 -21.99
N ASN A 158 8.70 -10.34 -23.20
CA ASN A 158 9.95 -11.05 -23.46
C ASN A 158 9.95 -12.49 -22.93
N THR A 159 8.84 -13.20 -23.16
CA THR A 159 8.64 -14.57 -22.73
C THR A 159 8.48 -15.51 -23.92
N ARG A 160 8.82 -16.78 -23.75
CA ARG A 160 8.60 -17.80 -24.79
C ARG A 160 7.09 -18.02 -24.98
N GLU A 161 6.33 -17.97 -23.90
CA GLU A 161 4.87 -18.12 -23.85
C GLU A 161 4.15 -16.99 -24.60
N GLY A 162 4.77 -15.82 -24.72
CA GLY A 162 4.25 -14.70 -25.50
C GLY A 162 4.42 -14.85 -27.02
N MET A 163 5.16 -15.86 -27.49
CA MET A 163 5.38 -16.15 -28.92
C MET A 163 4.18 -16.88 -29.51
N THR A 164 3.09 -16.16 -29.73
CA THR A 164 1.78 -16.72 -30.12
C THR A 164 1.45 -16.55 -31.60
N ARG A 165 2.16 -15.68 -32.32
CA ARG A 165 1.94 -15.44 -33.75
C ARG A 165 3.23 -15.10 -34.52
N PRO A 166 3.23 -15.32 -35.86
CA PRO A 166 4.31 -14.87 -36.74
C PRO A 166 4.62 -13.37 -36.59
N GLY A 167 5.88 -13.01 -36.74
CA GLY A 167 6.40 -11.64 -36.63
C GLY A 167 6.83 -11.21 -35.24
N GLN A 168 6.69 -12.09 -34.23
CA GLN A 168 7.10 -11.85 -32.85
C GLN A 168 8.54 -12.33 -32.57
N TRP A 169 9.18 -11.73 -31.55
CA TRP A 169 10.50 -12.13 -31.07
C TRP A 169 10.63 -12.03 -29.54
N TYR A 170 11.60 -12.75 -28.98
CA TYR A 170 12.08 -12.53 -27.61
C TYR A 170 13.60 -12.71 -27.51
N LEU A 171 14.21 -12.03 -26.54
CA LEU A 171 15.62 -12.18 -26.18
C LEU A 171 15.73 -13.22 -25.06
N ASP A 172 16.33 -14.37 -25.38
CA ASP A 172 16.59 -15.44 -24.43
C ASP A 172 17.92 -15.16 -23.71
N ARG A 173 17.85 -14.44 -22.59
CA ARG A 173 18.99 -14.06 -21.75
C ARG A 173 19.61 -15.26 -21.04
N THR A 174 18.84 -16.32 -20.84
CA THR A 174 19.32 -17.55 -20.22
C THR A 174 20.22 -18.33 -21.17
N ALA A 175 19.79 -18.50 -22.43
CA ALA A 175 20.56 -19.21 -23.43
C ALA A 175 21.56 -18.32 -24.20
N GLY A 176 21.40 -17.00 -24.18
CA GLY A 176 22.30 -16.06 -24.88
C GLY A 176 21.97 -15.89 -26.36
N ARG A 177 20.69 -15.91 -26.72
CA ARG A 177 20.25 -15.93 -28.13
C ARG A 177 19.03 -15.05 -28.38
N LEU A 178 18.91 -14.58 -29.62
CA LEU A 178 17.69 -13.95 -30.13
C LEU A 178 16.81 -15.01 -30.76
N VAL A 179 15.51 -15.02 -30.44
CA VAL A 179 14.53 -15.94 -31.04
C VAL A 179 13.47 -15.15 -31.79
N TYR A 180 13.15 -15.58 -33.02
CA TYR A 180 12.21 -14.92 -33.92
C TYR A 180 11.26 -15.94 -34.58
N TRP A 181 9.98 -15.57 -34.71
CA TRP A 181 9.03 -16.29 -35.55
C TRP A 181 8.83 -15.52 -36.86
N PRO A 182 9.33 -15.99 -38.00
CA PRO A 182 9.19 -15.29 -39.29
C PRO A 182 7.73 -15.12 -39.72
N LEU A 183 7.42 -13.98 -40.33
CA LEU A 183 6.16 -13.76 -41.04
C LEU A 183 6.04 -14.71 -42.24
N PRO A 184 4.82 -15.06 -42.68
CA PRO A 184 4.63 -15.78 -43.94
C PRO A 184 5.36 -15.09 -45.09
N GLY A 185 6.21 -15.83 -45.81
CA GLY A 185 7.00 -15.32 -46.93
C GLY A 185 8.38 -14.73 -46.57
N GLU A 186 8.73 -14.60 -45.28
CA GLU A 186 10.09 -14.22 -44.89
C GLU A 186 11.07 -15.37 -45.08
N ASP A 187 12.00 -15.21 -46.02
CA ASP A 187 13.13 -16.11 -46.24
C ASP A 187 14.25 -15.77 -45.25
N MET A 188 14.42 -16.63 -44.24
CA MET A 188 15.44 -16.45 -43.19
C MET A 188 16.88 -16.46 -43.72
N THR A 189 17.13 -16.88 -44.98
CA THR A 189 18.45 -16.77 -45.61
C THR A 189 18.74 -15.40 -46.20
N LYS A 190 17.70 -14.57 -46.43
CA LYS A 190 17.80 -13.23 -47.05
C LYS A 190 17.32 -12.11 -46.13
N ILE A 191 16.74 -12.46 -45.00
CA ILE A 191 16.15 -11.51 -44.05
C ILE A 191 17.21 -10.55 -43.51
N LYS A 192 16.87 -9.26 -43.46
CA LYS A 192 17.70 -8.24 -42.81
C LYS A 192 17.18 -7.98 -41.42
N VAL A 193 17.87 -8.52 -40.42
CA VAL A 193 17.56 -8.29 -39.01
C VAL A 193 18.64 -7.42 -38.39
N VAL A 194 18.27 -6.27 -37.83
CA VAL A 194 19.17 -5.38 -37.11
C VAL A 194 18.83 -5.41 -35.62
N ALA A 195 19.77 -5.88 -34.81
CA ALA A 195 19.70 -5.83 -33.36
C ALA A 195 20.42 -4.58 -32.84
N PRO A 196 19.74 -3.68 -32.11
CA PRO A 196 20.33 -2.48 -31.54
C PRO A 196 21.51 -2.76 -30.60
N THR A 197 22.53 -1.91 -30.66
CA THR A 197 23.66 -1.90 -29.71
C THR A 197 23.84 -0.55 -29.02
N ALA A 198 23.08 0.48 -29.43
CA ALA A 198 23.18 1.84 -28.94
C ALA A 198 21.81 2.41 -28.58
N GLU A 199 21.80 3.34 -27.62
CA GLU A 199 20.62 4.14 -27.27
C GLU A 199 20.52 5.43 -28.11
N ARG A 200 21.64 5.87 -28.71
CA ARG A 200 21.79 7.11 -29.50
C ARG A 200 22.53 6.82 -30.80
N ILE A 201 22.18 7.54 -31.86
CA ILE A 201 22.91 7.50 -33.14
C ILE A 201 23.68 8.81 -33.32
N ILE A 202 23.04 9.94 -33.08
CA ILE A 202 23.67 11.26 -33.13
C ILE A 202 23.60 11.91 -31.75
N SER A 203 24.75 12.37 -31.25
CA SER A 203 24.88 13.06 -29.97
C SER A 203 25.58 14.41 -30.15
N LEU A 204 24.87 15.51 -29.90
CA LEU A 204 25.43 16.86 -29.75
C LEU A 204 25.55 17.16 -28.26
N ALA A 205 26.78 17.18 -27.73
CA ALA A 205 27.04 17.30 -26.29
C ALA A 205 27.82 18.57 -25.96
N GLY A 206 27.09 19.65 -25.69
CA GLY A 206 27.64 20.90 -25.17
C GLY A 206 27.67 20.95 -23.65
N THR A 207 28.26 22.01 -23.11
CA THR A 207 28.16 22.37 -21.68
C THR A 207 27.57 23.77 -21.54
N SER A 208 27.18 24.17 -20.34
CA SER A 208 26.70 25.54 -20.08
C SER A 208 27.75 26.62 -20.40
N GLN A 209 29.04 26.28 -20.29
CA GLN A 209 30.16 27.17 -20.62
C GLN A 209 30.53 27.13 -22.11
N LYS A 210 30.34 25.97 -22.76
CA LYS A 210 30.70 25.76 -24.16
C LYS A 210 29.55 25.03 -24.88
N PRO A 211 28.47 25.75 -25.23
CA PRO A 211 27.35 25.14 -25.93
C PRO A 211 27.76 24.70 -27.34
N VAL A 212 27.11 23.65 -27.86
CA VAL A 212 27.19 23.32 -29.28
C VAL A 212 26.43 24.40 -30.04
N THR A 213 27.07 25.00 -31.05
CA THR A 213 26.49 26.12 -31.81
C THR A 213 26.56 25.87 -33.31
N ASP A 214 25.58 26.38 -34.04
CA ASP A 214 25.58 26.43 -35.51
C ASP A 214 25.73 25.06 -36.19
N ILE A 215 24.92 24.08 -35.77
CA ILE A 215 24.89 22.72 -36.34
C ILE A 215 23.56 22.48 -37.05
N THR A 216 23.63 22.04 -38.31
CA THR A 216 22.48 21.54 -39.07
C THR A 216 22.59 20.04 -39.31
N ILE A 217 21.54 19.29 -39.01
CA ILE A 217 21.41 17.86 -39.35
C ILE A 217 20.16 17.71 -40.20
N ARG A 218 20.33 17.21 -41.44
CA ARG A 218 19.25 17.21 -42.43
C ARG A 218 19.13 15.94 -43.26
N GLY A 219 17.91 15.52 -43.54
CA GLY A 219 17.64 14.54 -44.61
C GLY A 219 18.01 13.09 -44.31
N LEU A 220 18.41 12.78 -43.07
CA LEU A 220 18.84 11.45 -42.62
C LEU A 220 17.67 10.62 -42.07
N THR A 221 17.76 9.30 -42.24
CA THR A 221 16.91 8.33 -41.54
C THR A 221 17.67 7.70 -40.37
N LEU A 222 17.07 7.66 -39.18
CA LEU A 222 17.66 7.12 -37.95
C LEU A 222 16.83 5.92 -37.46
N GLN A 223 17.44 4.72 -37.32
CA GLN A 223 16.75 3.50 -36.89
C GLN A 223 17.54 2.62 -35.92
N ALA A 224 16.85 1.68 -35.27
CA ALA A 224 17.43 0.57 -34.51
C ALA A 224 18.27 1.00 -33.29
N THR A 225 17.76 1.92 -32.48
CA THR A 225 18.26 2.12 -31.10
C THR A 225 17.47 1.29 -30.09
N THR A 226 18.05 1.06 -28.91
CA THR A 226 17.40 0.37 -27.79
C THR A 226 17.04 1.32 -26.64
N ALA A 227 16.31 0.79 -25.65
CA ALA A 227 16.08 1.39 -24.35
C ALA A 227 16.50 0.44 -23.21
N PRO A 228 17.09 0.95 -22.12
CA PRO A 228 17.41 0.15 -20.93
C PRO A 228 16.16 -0.25 -20.15
N LEU A 229 16.24 -1.30 -19.32
CA LEU A 229 15.14 -1.73 -18.46
C LEU A 229 15.01 -0.79 -17.27
N LYS A 230 14.13 0.19 -17.38
CA LYS A 230 13.77 1.06 -16.27
C LYS A 230 12.38 1.65 -16.48
N PRO A 231 11.71 2.11 -15.41
CA PRO A 231 10.48 2.87 -15.55
C PRO A 231 10.66 4.09 -16.48
N ALA A 232 9.69 4.30 -17.37
CA ALA A 232 9.78 5.30 -18.43
C ALA A 232 9.60 6.75 -17.95
N SER A 233 9.17 6.94 -16.69
CA SER A 233 8.75 8.21 -16.10
C SER A 233 7.54 8.83 -16.82
N PHE A 234 7.10 10.00 -16.36
CA PHE A 234 5.97 10.72 -16.93
C PHE A 234 6.22 11.08 -18.40
N GLY A 235 5.25 10.81 -19.26
CA GLY A 235 5.35 11.03 -20.70
C GLY A 235 6.31 10.10 -21.44
N ALA A 236 6.79 9.02 -20.80
CA ALA A 236 7.85 8.12 -21.27
C ALA A 236 9.15 8.85 -21.69
N THR A 237 9.61 9.81 -20.87
CA THR A 237 10.70 10.74 -21.19
C THR A 237 12.06 10.36 -20.61
N ALA A 238 12.18 9.26 -19.86
CA ALA A 238 13.40 8.88 -19.13
C ALA A 238 14.53 8.29 -19.98
N PHE A 239 14.29 8.00 -21.26
CA PHE A 239 15.27 7.39 -22.15
C PHE A 239 16.02 8.43 -22.99
N ASP A 240 17.03 7.97 -23.70
CA ASP A 240 17.70 8.78 -24.71
C ASP A 240 16.94 8.78 -26.04
N GLY A 241 17.22 9.80 -26.85
CA GLY A 241 16.74 9.90 -28.22
C GLY A 241 17.75 9.33 -29.22
N ALA A 242 17.26 8.77 -30.32
CA ALA A 242 18.12 8.41 -31.46
C ALA A 242 18.93 9.62 -31.97
N LEU A 243 18.33 10.82 -31.92
CA LEU A 243 19.05 12.08 -31.91
C LEU A 243 19.00 12.68 -30.50
N HIS A 244 20.16 12.99 -29.92
CA HIS A 244 20.28 13.59 -28.59
C HIS A 244 21.11 14.87 -28.66
N ALA A 245 20.53 16.02 -28.29
CA ALA A 245 21.23 17.30 -28.18
C ALA A 245 21.16 17.85 -26.75
N VAL A 246 22.28 18.26 -26.20
CA VAL A 246 22.39 18.82 -24.84
C VAL A 246 23.19 20.11 -24.89
N GLN A 247 22.68 21.18 -24.27
CA GLN A 247 23.32 22.51 -24.24
C GLN A 247 23.69 22.97 -25.65
N ALA A 248 22.67 23.11 -26.50
CA ALA A 248 22.83 23.41 -27.92
C ALA A 248 22.08 24.71 -28.26
N ARG A 249 22.64 25.51 -29.17
CA ARG A 249 22.05 26.77 -29.60
C ARG A 249 22.21 26.95 -31.10
N GLN A 250 21.27 27.61 -31.77
CA GLN A 250 21.37 27.85 -33.22
C GLN A 250 21.55 26.55 -34.00
N CYS A 251 20.87 25.49 -33.56
CA CYS A 251 20.89 24.20 -34.23
C CYS A 251 19.60 24.01 -35.05
N THR A 252 19.75 23.36 -36.21
CA THR A 252 18.62 23.03 -37.09
C THR A 252 18.56 21.52 -37.29
N PHE A 253 17.44 20.93 -36.90
CA PHE A 253 17.09 19.53 -37.20
C PHE A 253 15.96 19.56 -38.23
N GLU A 254 16.23 19.12 -39.45
CA GLU A 254 15.35 19.35 -40.59
C GLU A 254 15.19 18.11 -41.48
N ASN A 255 13.97 17.83 -41.96
CA ASN A 255 13.72 16.73 -42.90
C ASN A 255 14.28 15.37 -42.41
N LEU A 256 14.24 15.11 -41.09
CA LEU A 256 14.71 13.86 -40.52
C LEU A 256 13.58 12.85 -40.47
N GLU A 257 13.87 11.58 -40.77
CA GLU A 257 12.99 10.46 -40.46
C GLU A 257 13.58 9.67 -39.30
N ILE A 258 12.89 9.64 -38.16
CA ILE A 258 13.33 8.87 -36.99
C ILE A 258 12.29 7.79 -36.73
N CYS A 259 12.66 6.54 -36.98
CA CYS A 259 11.71 5.44 -36.91
C CYS A 259 12.29 4.11 -36.45
N ASN A 260 11.43 3.22 -35.95
CA ASN A 260 11.81 1.88 -35.46
C ASN A 260 12.90 1.94 -34.38
N VAL A 261 12.69 2.78 -33.37
CA VAL A 261 13.62 3.03 -32.25
C VAL A 261 13.00 2.61 -30.93
N GLY A 262 13.77 2.00 -30.03
CA GLY A 262 13.27 1.49 -28.75
C GLY A 262 13.05 2.55 -27.67
N GLY A 263 13.86 3.61 -27.70
CA GLY A 263 13.80 4.75 -26.77
C GLY A 263 12.95 5.90 -27.32
N LEU A 264 13.45 7.14 -27.18
CA LEU A 264 12.85 8.34 -27.78
C LEU A 264 13.31 8.50 -29.24
N GLY A 265 12.54 9.25 -30.02
CA GLY A 265 12.99 9.72 -31.33
C GLY A 265 14.06 10.82 -31.19
N LEU A 266 13.63 11.95 -30.64
CA LEU A 266 14.46 13.13 -30.40
C LEU A 266 14.50 13.48 -28.91
N ARG A 267 15.69 13.73 -28.37
CA ARG A 267 15.87 14.36 -27.05
C ARG A 267 16.73 15.60 -27.20
N ALA A 268 16.21 16.74 -26.77
CA ALA A 268 16.92 18.00 -26.73
C ALA A 268 16.81 18.61 -25.32
N GLU A 269 17.93 18.93 -24.69
CA GLU A 269 17.98 19.49 -23.34
C GLU A 269 18.74 20.81 -23.34
N ASN A 270 18.09 21.88 -22.91
CA ASN A 270 18.61 23.25 -22.98
C ASN A 270 18.95 23.65 -24.43
N LEU A 271 18.00 23.44 -25.33
CA LEU A 271 18.07 23.88 -26.72
C LEU A 271 17.63 25.35 -26.83
N ALA A 272 18.45 26.23 -27.39
CA ALA A 272 18.12 27.66 -27.49
C ALA A 272 18.14 28.15 -28.93
N ASP A 273 17.26 29.07 -29.32
CA ASP A 273 17.36 29.80 -30.60
C ASP A 273 17.54 28.82 -31.78
N SER A 274 16.72 27.76 -31.82
CA SER A 274 16.92 26.58 -32.67
C SER A 274 15.64 26.15 -33.38
N ARG A 275 15.75 25.16 -34.27
CA ARG A 275 14.65 24.74 -35.15
C ARG A 275 14.56 23.22 -35.24
N VAL A 276 13.36 22.68 -35.01
CA VAL A 276 12.97 21.28 -35.31
C VAL A 276 11.85 21.35 -36.32
N ILE A 277 12.16 21.13 -37.60
CA ILE A 277 11.22 21.41 -38.70
C ILE A 277 11.14 20.28 -39.72
N ASN A 278 9.93 20.04 -40.24
CA ASN A 278 9.70 19.06 -41.31
C ASN A 278 10.20 17.64 -40.99
N CYS A 279 10.27 17.26 -39.71
CA CYS A 279 10.72 15.93 -39.30
C CYS A 279 9.54 14.97 -39.19
N ARG A 280 9.77 13.69 -39.51
CA ARG A 280 8.84 12.59 -39.32
C ARG A 280 9.36 11.66 -38.22
N ILE A 281 8.59 11.48 -37.15
CA ILE A 281 8.98 10.63 -36.01
C ILE A 281 7.90 9.58 -35.78
N HIS A 282 8.22 8.29 -35.96
CA HIS A 282 7.21 7.24 -35.86
C HIS A 282 7.72 5.83 -35.56
N HIS A 283 6.84 4.96 -35.06
CA HIS A 283 7.21 3.62 -34.54
C HIS A 283 8.32 3.73 -33.49
N VAL A 284 8.06 4.55 -32.47
CA VAL A 284 8.97 4.85 -31.36
C VAL A 284 8.50 4.10 -30.13
N GLY A 285 9.43 3.45 -29.43
CA GLY A 285 9.11 2.68 -28.23
C GLY A 285 8.54 3.55 -27.12
N ALA A 286 9.05 4.77 -26.97
CA ALA A 286 8.67 5.76 -25.95
C ALA A 286 8.14 7.08 -26.56
N CYS A 287 8.45 8.23 -25.94
CA CYS A 287 8.07 9.56 -26.41
C CYS A 287 8.68 9.91 -27.77
N GLY A 288 7.91 10.55 -28.65
CA GLY A 288 8.39 10.99 -29.97
C GLY A 288 9.54 12.00 -29.85
N ALA A 289 9.28 13.11 -29.17
CA ALA A 289 10.31 14.12 -28.89
C ALA A 289 10.21 14.69 -27.47
N ARG A 290 11.33 14.75 -26.75
CA ARG A 290 11.48 15.51 -25.51
C ARG A 290 12.37 16.72 -25.77
N ILE A 291 11.84 17.94 -25.63
CA ILE A 291 12.58 19.18 -25.90
C ILE A 291 12.44 20.10 -24.69
N SER A 292 13.56 20.40 -24.01
CA SER A 292 13.65 21.53 -23.10
C SER A 292 14.48 22.65 -23.70
N GLY A 293 14.01 23.89 -23.63
CA GLY A 293 14.68 24.97 -24.35
C GLY A 293 14.08 26.36 -24.25
N ASN A 294 14.68 27.32 -24.95
CA ASN A 294 14.16 28.67 -25.09
C ASN A 294 14.16 29.13 -26.56
N ASP A 295 13.23 30.01 -26.92
CA ASP A 295 13.23 30.70 -28.22
C ASP A 295 13.38 29.74 -29.42
N THR A 296 12.72 28.59 -29.35
CA THR A 296 12.91 27.47 -30.30
C THR A 296 11.62 27.21 -31.08
N LEU A 297 11.77 27.03 -32.39
CA LEU A 297 10.68 26.70 -33.31
C LEU A 297 10.55 25.19 -33.49
N ILE A 298 9.35 24.66 -33.27
CA ILE A 298 8.99 23.25 -33.51
C ILE A 298 7.80 23.26 -34.47
N ALA A 299 8.06 23.06 -35.75
CA ALA A 299 7.03 23.29 -36.76
C ALA A 299 6.99 22.25 -37.88
N GLN A 300 5.80 22.01 -38.42
CA GLN A 300 5.61 21.19 -39.62
C GLN A 300 6.13 19.75 -39.45
N ASN A 301 6.16 19.24 -38.22
CA ASN A 301 6.57 17.88 -37.94
C ASN A 301 5.37 16.94 -37.98
N HIS A 302 5.62 15.69 -38.37
CA HIS A 302 4.63 14.61 -38.36
C HIS A 302 5.05 13.54 -37.35
N VAL A 303 4.31 13.42 -36.25
CA VAL A 303 4.69 12.57 -35.12
C VAL A 303 3.59 11.54 -34.85
N HIS A 304 3.88 10.25 -35.05
CA HIS A 304 2.82 9.23 -35.00
C HIS A 304 3.26 7.79 -34.67
N HIS A 305 2.35 6.91 -34.23
CA HIS A 305 2.64 5.53 -33.80
C HIS A 305 3.72 5.45 -32.71
N LEU A 306 3.37 5.90 -31.52
CA LEU A 306 4.30 6.06 -30.41
C LEU A 306 4.01 5.11 -29.26
N GLY A 307 4.91 5.06 -28.27
CA GLY A 307 4.70 4.27 -27.07
C GLY A 307 4.54 2.78 -27.33
N VAL A 308 5.14 2.26 -28.42
CA VAL A 308 5.04 0.84 -28.80
C VAL A 308 5.45 -0.08 -27.64
N TYR A 309 6.39 0.37 -26.80
CA TYR A 309 6.83 -0.34 -25.61
C TYR A 309 6.48 0.37 -24.28
N TYR A 310 6.12 1.65 -24.33
CA TYR A 310 5.90 2.49 -23.15
C TYR A 310 4.62 3.32 -23.32
N PRO A 311 3.45 2.83 -22.87
CA PRO A 311 2.16 3.46 -23.12
C PRO A 311 1.94 4.81 -22.43
N SER A 312 2.79 5.24 -21.47
CA SER A 312 2.79 6.64 -21.02
C SER A 312 3.39 7.63 -22.01
N ALA A 313 3.86 7.15 -23.16
CA ALA A 313 4.43 8.01 -24.18
C ALA A 313 3.44 9.07 -24.64
N CYS A 314 3.88 10.32 -24.49
CA CYS A 314 3.29 11.44 -25.23
C CYS A 314 3.97 11.60 -26.59
N ALA A 315 3.35 12.36 -27.49
CA ALA A 315 3.99 12.67 -28.76
C ALA A 315 5.15 13.63 -28.63
N THR A 316 4.94 14.71 -27.90
CA THR A 316 5.99 15.65 -27.57
C THR A 316 5.90 16.08 -26.12
N SER A 317 7.02 15.99 -25.40
CA SER A 317 7.19 16.58 -24.06
C SER A 317 8.06 17.83 -24.18
N LEU A 318 7.50 18.98 -23.82
CA LEU A 318 8.10 20.28 -24.04
C LEU A 318 8.21 21.04 -22.73
N SER A 319 9.36 21.66 -22.47
CA SER A 319 9.54 22.55 -21.32
C SER A 319 10.46 23.73 -21.64
N GLY A 320 10.23 24.85 -20.98
CA GLY A 320 11.03 26.06 -21.14
C GLY A 320 10.22 27.21 -21.70
N ASN A 321 10.87 28.23 -22.27
CA ASN A 321 10.22 29.52 -22.47
C ASN A 321 10.23 29.98 -23.93
N LYS A 322 9.17 30.67 -24.36
CA LYS A 322 9.06 31.23 -25.72
C LYS A 322 9.25 30.19 -26.82
N LEU A 323 8.82 28.96 -26.57
CA LEU A 323 8.73 27.93 -27.58
C LEU A 323 7.56 28.24 -28.51
N ARG A 324 7.77 28.09 -29.82
CA ARG A 324 6.70 28.16 -30.82
C ARG A 324 6.48 26.78 -31.43
N ILE A 325 5.32 26.21 -31.15
CA ILE A 325 4.92 24.87 -31.58
C ILE A 325 3.79 25.03 -32.58
N CYS A 326 4.07 24.94 -33.88
CA CYS A 326 3.06 25.25 -34.88
C CYS A 326 2.98 24.33 -36.09
N ARG A 327 1.75 24.10 -36.58
CA ARG A 327 1.48 23.34 -37.80
C ARG A 327 2.07 21.93 -37.78
N ASN A 328 2.14 21.31 -36.61
CA ASN A 328 2.51 19.90 -36.48
C ASN A 328 1.26 19.03 -36.64
N GLU A 329 1.45 17.83 -37.20
CA GLU A 329 0.44 16.78 -37.24
C GLU A 329 0.84 15.67 -36.26
N ILE A 330 -0.04 15.38 -35.30
CA ILE A 330 0.21 14.43 -34.22
C ILE A 330 -0.93 13.42 -34.14
N HIS A 331 -0.62 12.12 -34.24
CA HIS A 331 -1.65 11.09 -34.09
C HIS A 331 -1.12 9.72 -33.68
N ASP A 332 -2.02 8.80 -33.29
CA ASP A 332 -1.69 7.44 -32.85
C ASP A 332 -0.70 7.40 -31.68
N ALA A 333 -1.06 8.07 -30.59
CA ALA A 333 -0.32 8.04 -29.32
C ALA A 333 -1.16 7.40 -28.21
N PRO A 334 -0.55 6.55 -27.34
CA PRO A 334 -1.29 5.87 -26.27
C PRO A 334 -1.74 6.82 -25.15
N TYR A 335 -1.01 7.92 -24.94
CA TYR A 335 -1.34 8.97 -23.96
C TYR A 335 -1.47 10.34 -24.66
N SER A 336 -0.91 11.41 -24.09
CA SER A 336 -1.14 12.78 -24.54
C SER A 336 -0.46 13.12 -25.87
N GLY A 337 -1.01 14.08 -26.62
CA GLY A 337 -0.34 14.62 -27.80
C GLY A 337 0.86 15.47 -27.41
N ILE A 338 0.61 16.69 -26.95
CA ILE A 338 1.61 17.63 -26.46
C ILE A 338 1.51 17.74 -24.94
N ILE A 339 2.58 17.40 -24.23
CA ILE A 339 2.77 17.76 -22.82
C ILE A 339 3.64 19.00 -22.79
N GLY A 340 3.10 20.17 -22.44
CA GLY A 340 3.86 21.42 -22.40
C GLY A 340 3.99 21.99 -20.99
N GLY A 341 5.13 22.62 -20.73
CA GLY A 341 5.36 23.41 -19.54
C GLY A 341 6.32 24.57 -19.77
N GLY A 342 6.52 25.38 -18.73
CA GLY A 342 7.31 26.61 -18.80
C GLY A 342 6.46 27.83 -19.16
N LYS A 343 7.09 28.88 -19.71
CA LYS A 343 6.48 30.22 -19.80
C LYS A 343 6.38 30.79 -21.20
N GLU A 344 5.32 31.55 -21.48
CA GLU A 344 5.21 32.35 -22.72
C GLU A 344 5.31 31.50 -24.00
N ASN A 345 4.92 30.22 -23.93
CA ASN A 345 4.94 29.34 -25.09
C ASN A 345 3.69 29.56 -25.95
N LEU A 346 3.85 29.43 -27.26
CA LEU A 346 2.78 29.54 -28.25
C LEU A 346 2.57 28.18 -28.93
N ILE A 347 1.44 27.55 -28.66
CA ILE A 347 1.03 26.28 -29.27
C ILE A 347 -0.10 26.57 -30.24
N GLU A 348 0.19 26.62 -31.53
CA GLU A 348 -0.75 27.12 -32.54
C GLU A 348 -0.91 26.27 -33.79
N GLU A 349 -2.12 26.22 -34.36
CA GLU A 349 -2.36 25.63 -35.68
C GLU A 349 -1.94 24.15 -35.81
N ASN A 350 -1.90 23.40 -34.71
CA ASN A 350 -1.58 21.96 -34.75
C ASN A 350 -2.83 21.12 -34.99
N LEU A 351 -2.67 20.01 -35.72
CA LEU A 351 -3.70 18.98 -35.91
C LEU A 351 -3.36 17.78 -35.01
N ILE A 352 -4.23 17.47 -34.05
CA ILE A 352 -3.99 16.38 -33.09
C ILE A 352 -5.20 15.45 -33.06
N TYR A 353 -5.00 14.16 -33.34
CA TYR A 353 -6.10 13.18 -33.38
C TYR A 353 -5.66 11.76 -33.04
N ARG A 354 -6.59 10.89 -32.63
CA ARG A 354 -6.27 9.51 -32.19
C ARG A 354 -5.14 9.45 -31.14
N VAL A 355 -5.19 10.36 -30.18
CA VAL A 355 -4.35 10.32 -28.96
C VAL A 355 -5.21 9.86 -27.77
N MET A 356 -4.61 9.62 -26.61
CA MET A 356 -5.29 9.05 -25.43
C MET A 356 -5.90 7.67 -25.69
N ARG A 357 -5.17 6.84 -26.44
CA ARG A 357 -5.66 5.54 -26.94
C ARG A 357 -5.57 4.40 -25.93
N GLU A 358 -4.83 4.57 -24.84
CA GLU A 358 -4.57 3.50 -23.87
C GLU A 358 -4.61 3.98 -22.41
N LEU A 359 -4.00 5.13 -22.10
CA LEU A 359 -3.97 5.69 -20.74
C LEU A 359 -5.02 6.80 -20.52
N HIS A 360 -5.19 7.20 -19.27
CA HIS A 360 -6.18 8.20 -18.83
C HIS A 360 -5.50 9.42 -18.19
N ASP A 361 -6.29 10.43 -17.84
CA ASP A 361 -5.83 11.63 -17.12
C ASP A 361 -4.76 12.40 -17.91
N GLY A 362 -5.15 12.80 -19.12
CA GLY A 362 -4.31 13.50 -20.09
C GLY A 362 -5.16 14.13 -21.19
N ALA A 363 -4.49 14.70 -22.20
CA ALA A 363 -5.17 15.42 -23.26
C ALA A 363 -4.39 15.47 -24.58
N ALA A 364 -5.05 15.94 -25.64
CA ALA A 364 -4.35 16.30 -26.87
C ALA A 364 -3.29 17.38 -26.61
N ILE A 365 -3.61 18.40 -25.80
CA ILE A 365 -2.65 19.38 -25.28
C ILE A 365 -2.82 19.42 -23.76
N TYR A 366 -1.78 19.04 -23.03
CA TYR A 366 -1.77 18.87 -21.58
C TYR A 366 -0.59 19.62 -20.94
N GLY A 367 -0.75 20.13 -19.72
CA GLY A 367 0.40 20.37 -18.82
C GLY A 367 0.37 21.61 -17.95
N ASN A 368 1.45 21.81 -17.20
CA ASN A 368 1.65 22.92 -16.27
C ASN A 368 2.31 24.11 -16.99
N MET A 369 1.48 24.99 -17.54
CA MET A 369 1.88 26.12 -18.37
C MET A 369 1.69 27.46 -17.66
N ASN A 370 2.51 28.46 -17.99
CA ASN A 370 2.43 29.79 -17.40
C ASN A 370 2.49 30.88 -18.48
N ALA A 371 1.50 31.77 -18.53
CA ALA A 371 1.41 32.80 -19.56
C ALA A 371 1.49 32.26 -21.01
N CYS A 372 1.05 31.01 -21.22
CA CYS A 372 1.08 30.36 -22.54
C CYS A 372 -0.22 30.62 -23.32
N ILE A 373 -0.12 30.58 -24.65
CA ILE A 373 -1.26 30.71 -25.56
C ILE A 373 -1.41 29.42 -26.36
N ILE A 374 -2.60 28.83 -26.28
CA ILE A 374 -3.02 27.66 -27.06
C ILE A 374 -4.07 28.15 -28.05
N ARG A 375 -3.72 28.26 -29.34
CA ARG A 375 -4.63 28.88 -30.32
C ARG A 375 -4.75 28.22 -31.68
N GLY A 376 -5.94 28.22 -32.28
CA GLY A 376 -6.10 27.75 -33.66
C GLY A 376 -5.82 26.25 -33.87
N ASN A 377 -5.73 25.45 -32.80
CA ASN A 377 -5.48 24.01 -32.91
C ASN A 377 -6.80 23.28 -33.23
N VAL A 378 -6.69 22.15 -33.92
CA VAL A 378 -7.81 21.24 -34.20
C VAL A 378 -7.56 19.91 -33.50
N VAL A 379 -8.48 19.52 -32.62
CA VAL A 379 -8.47 18.26 -31.90
C VAL A 379 -9.69 17.43 -32.25
N ARG A 380 -9.50 16.18 -32.66
CA ARG A 380 -10.58 15.23 -32.94
C ARG A 380 -10.20 13.80 -32.59
N ASP A 381 -11.16 12.88 -32.57
CA ASP A 381 -10.94 11.45 -32.34
C ASP A 381 -10.18 11.14 -31.02
N VAL A 382 -10.35 11.99 -30.00
CA VAL A 382 -9.88 11.75 -28.63
C VAL A 382 -11.01 11.10 -27.87
N VAL A 383 -10.95 9.78 -27.76
CA VAL A 383 -12.00 8.97 -27.15
C VAL A 383 -11.63 8.62 -25.72
N GLU A 384 -12.63 8.59 -24.83
CA GLU A 384 -12.44 8.03 -23.51
C GLU A 384 -12.23 6.51 -23.62
N VAL A 385 -11.07 6.04 -23.18
CA VAL A 385 -10.79 4.62 -22.99
C VAL A 385 -11.07 4.31 -21.51
N GLY A 386 -11.69 3.18 -21.19
CA GLY A 386 -11.87 2.71 -19.80
C GLY A 386 -12.74 3.59 -18.89
N LYS A 387 -12.56 3.46 -17.56
CA LYS A 387 -13.23 4.27 -16.51
C LYS A 387 -12.16 5.03 -15.71
N GLY A 388 -12.31 6.34 -15.47
CA GLY A 388 -11.34 7.15 -14.73
C GLY A 388 -11.59 8.66 -14.81
N PHE A 389 -10.50 9.46 -14.86
CA PHE A 389 -10.57 10.92 -15.08
C PHE A 389 -10.84 11.31 -16.55
N GLY A 390 -11.01 10.33 -17.44
CA GLY A 390 -11.31 10.55 -18.86
C GLY A 390 -10.12 11.06 -19.68
N ALA A 391 -10.43 11.66 -20.82
CA ALA A 391 -9.50 12.31 -21.75
C ALA A 391 -10.06 13.68 -22.18
N SER A 392 -9.17 14.65 -22.44
CA SER A 392 -9.55 16.01 -22.82
C SER A 392 -8.91 16.49 -24.12
N ALA A 393 -9.43 17.57 -24.70
CA ALA A 393 -8.75 18.24 -25.81
C ALA A 393 -7.67 19.20 -25.28
N TYR A 394 -8.06 20.12 -24.40
CA TYR A 394 -7.14 21.08 -23.77
C TYR A 394 -7.20 20.94 -22.25
N TYR A 395 -6.09 20.49 -21.66
CA TYR A 395 -5.98 20.25 -20.22
C TYR A 395 -4.82 21.04 -19.61
N LEU A 396 -5.14 22.10 -18.86
CA LEU A 396 -4.17 22.79 -18.01
C LEU A 396 -4.23 22.20 -16.59
N ASP A 397 -3.10 21.70 -16.10
CA ASP A 397 -3.03 20.94 -14.84
C ASP A 397 -2.26 21.70 -13.74
N GLU A 398 -2.06 21.05 -12.59
CA GLU A 398 -1.71 21.64 -11.31
C GLU A 398 -0.65 22.76 -11.40
N GLY A 399 -1.05 23.99 -11.09
CA GLY A 399 -0.16 25.16 -11.01
C GLY A 399 -0.04 25.99 -12.30
N ALA A 400 -0.72 25.57 -13.36
CA ALA A 400 -0.86 26.36 -14.58
C ALA A 400 -1.53 27.71 -14.30
N ARG A 401 -1.05 28.78 -14.94
CA ARG A 401 -1.52 30.13 -14.65
C ARG A 401 -1.45 31.09 -15.82
N ASP A 402 -2.35 32.07 -15.83
CA ASP A 402 -2.35 33.21 -16.77
C ASP A 402 -2.35 32.76 -18.25
N CYS A 403 -2.88 31.57 -18.53
CA CYS A 403 -2.89 30.98 -19.88
C CYS A 403 -4.17 31.31 -20.64
N ILE A 404 -4.06 31.33 -21.98
CA ILE A 404 -5.18 31.60 -22.89
C ILE A 404 -5.39 30.38 -23.80
N ILE A 405 -6.62 29.87 -23.84
CA ILE A 405 -7.10 28.84 -24.77
C ILE A 405 -8.08 29.53 -25.72
N GLU A 406 -7.67 29.82 -26.95
CA GLU A 406 -8.49 30.60 -27.89
C GLU A 406 -8.56 30.11 -29.34
N ARG A 407 -9.71 30.31 -30.00
CA ARG A 407 -9.88 30.00 -31.43
C ARG A 407 -9.56 28.55 -31.80
N ASN A 408 -9.71 27.62 -30.85
CA ASN A 408 -9.48 26.19 -31.11
C ASN A 408 -10.78 25.47 -31.47
N VAL A 409 -10.65 24.32 -32.14
CA VAL A 409 -11.76 23.42 -32.47
C VAL A 409 -11.53 22.07 -31.79
N ALA A 410 -12.49 21.63 -30.97
CA ALA A 410 -12.51 20.26 -30.43
C ALA A 410 -13.77 19.54 -30.90
N GLN A 411 -13.60 18.41 -31.59
CA GLN A 411 -14.70 17.61 -32.15
C GLN A 411 -14.70 16.20 -31.57
N GLY A 412 -15.86 15.74 -31.10
CA GLY A 412 -16.06 14.39 -30.57
C GLY A 412 -15.33 14.14 -29.24
N VAL A 413 -14.93 15.20 -28.52
CA VAL A 413 -14.22 15.09 -27.25
C VAL A 413 -15.17 15.42 -26.08
N PRO A 414 -15.52 14.47 -25.21
CA PRO A 414 -16.49 14.71 -24.12
C PRO A 414 -16.09 15.82 -23.16
N MET A 415 -14.78 16.02 -22.94
CA MET A 415 -14.24 17.09 -22.13
C MET A 415 -13.33 18.00 -22.97
N PRO A 416 -13.88 18.97 -23.72
CA PRO A 416 -13.07 19.81 -24.60
C PRO A 416 -12.08 20.70 -23.82
N THR A 417 -12.42 21.11 -22.60
CA THR A 417 -11.50 21.83 -21.72
C THR A 417 -11.58 21.33 -20.28
N HIS A 418 -10.41 21.03 -19.71
CA HIS A 418 -10.24 20.65 -18.32
C HIS A 418 -9.16 21.54 -17.69
N ASN A 419 -9.51 22.27 -16.64
CA ASN A 419 -8.60 23.14 -15.92
C ASN A 419 -8.59 22.68 -14.47
N HIS A 420 -7.48 22.06 -14.06
CA HIS A 420 -7.31 21.46 -12.74
C HIS A 420 -6.26 22.23 -11.93
N ILE A 421 -6.69 22.83 -10.81
CA ILE A 421 -5.83 23.64 -9.93
C ILE A 421 -5.09 24.74 -10.74
N THR A 422 -5.82 25.42 -11.62
CA THR A 422 -5.28 26.52 -12.42
C THR A 422 -5.65 27.89 -11.85
N ARG A 423 -4.93 28.93 -12.27
CA ARG A 423 -5.19 30.31 -11.90
C ARG A 423 -5.30 31.21 -13.12
N ASN A 424 -6.32 32.08 -13.17
CA ASN A 424 -6.47 33.10 -14.21
C ASN A 424 -6.46 32.53 -15.64
N THR A 425 -7.02 31.33 -15.86
CA THR A 425 -7.14 30.76 -17.21
C THR A 425 -8.26 31.45 -17.98
N ILE A 426 -8.00 31.82 -19.23
CA ILE A 426 -8.99 32.39 -20.15
C ILE A 426 -9.30 31.36 -21.24
N VAL A 427 -10.56 30.95 -21.35
CA VAL A 427 -11.06 30.08 -22.43
C VAL A 427 -12.03 30.89 -23.27
N ARG A 428 -11.64 31.23 -24.51
CA ARG A 428 -12.43 32.14 -25.35
C ARG A 428 -12.45 31.82 -26.83
N ASP A 429 -13.51 32.20 -27.51
CA ASP A 429 -13.59 32.12 -28.98
C ASP A 429 -13.34 30.70 -29.53
N ASN A 430 -13.58 29.64 -28.74
CA ASN A 430 -13.40 28.25 -29.17
C ASN A 430 -14.70 27.64 -29.71
N VAL A 431 -14.58 26.61 -30.54
CA VAL A 431 -15.70 25.80 -31.04
C VAL A 431 -15.57 24.39 -30.48
N PHE A 432 -16.53 23.97 -29.66
CA PHE A 432 -16.57 22.65 -29.05
C PHE A 432 -17.79 21.88 -29.54
N ILE A 433 -17.57 20.70 -30.11
CA ILE A 433 -18.59 19.85 -30.72
C ILE A 433 -18.53 18.49 -30.03
N ALA A 434 -19.57 18.13 -29.28
CA ALA A 434 -19.68 16.81 -28.65
C ALA A 434 -20.67 15.91 -29.41
N ASP A 435 -20.45 14.59 -29.32
CA ASP A 435 -21.38 13.59 -29.89
C ASP A 435 -22.54 13.27 -28.92
N GLY A 436 -22.42 13.67 -27.66
CA GLY A 436 -23.40 13.42 -26.60
C GLY A 436 -23.25 14.40 -25.46
N ASP A 437 -22.93 13.90 -24.26
CA ASP A 437 -22.67 14.73 -23.09
C ASP A 437 -21.36 15.52 -23.25
N MET A 438 -21.33 16.73 -22.72
CA MET A 438 -20.15 17.59 -22.69
C MET A 438 -19.87 18.05 -21.25
N THR A 439 -18.61 17.96 -20.83
CA THR A 439 -18.14 18.54 -19.57
C THR A 439 -17.11 19.62 -19.82
N VAL A 440 -17.35 20.83 -19.31
CA VAL A 440 -16.30 21.85 -19.16
C VAL A 440 -15.93 21.93 -17.69
N SER A 441 -14.63 21.90 -17.38
CA SER A 441 -14.20 21.71 -16.00
C SER A 441 -13.20 22.77 -15.55
N PHE A 442 -13.44 23.27 -14.34
CA PHE A 442 -12.60 24.22 -13.60
C PHE A 442 -12.28 23.67 -12.21
N ALA A 443 -12.08 22.35 -12.13
CA ALA A 443 -11.81 21.64 -10.90
C ALA A 443 -10.68 22.30 -10.11
N ARG A 444 -11.03 22.87 -8.96
CA ARG A 444 -10.17 23.56 -8.01
C ARG A 444 -9.39 24.72 -8.64
N SER A 445 -9.92 25.30 -9.71
CA SER A 445 -9.32 26.44 -10.40
C SER A 445 -9.89 27.75 -9.88
N VAL A 446 -9.14 28.84 -10.07
CA VAL A 446 -9.45 30.15 -9.50
C VAL A 446 -9.31 31.24 -10.56
N GLY A 447 -10.21 32.22 -10.56
CA GLY A 447 -10.04 33.42 -11.38
C GLY A 447 -10.28 33.21 -12.88
N CYS A 448 -10.96 32.13 -13.27
CA CYS A 448 -11.05 31.75 -14.68
C CYS A 448 -12.11 32.56 -15.44
N THR A 449 -11.91 32.71 -16.75
CA THR A 449 -12.84 33.34 -17.69
C THR A 449 -13.25 32.32 -18.76
N PHE A 450 -14.56 32.21 -19.02
CA PHE A 450 -15.13 31.38 -20.08
C PHE A 450 -16.09 32.23 -20.91
N GLU A 451 -15.63 32.73 -22.06
CA GLU A 451 -16.40 33.70 -22.85
C GLU A 451 -16.36 33.47 -24.36
N ARG A 452 -17.42 33.88 -25.08
CA ARG A 452 -17.47 33.81 -26.56
C ARG A 452 -17.19 32.44 -27.15
N ASN A 453 -17.40 31.36 -26.40
CA ASN A 453 -17.25 30.01 -26.92
C ASN A 453 -18.56 29.55 -27.57
N THR A 454 -18.44 28.75 -28.63
CA THR A 454 -19.56 28.08 -29.29
C THR A 454 -19.56 26.59 -28.94
N LEU A 455 -20.61 26.11 -28.29
CA LEU A 455 -20.73 24.75 -27.80
C LEU A 455 -21.90 24.05 -28.49
N PHE A 456 -21.66 22.90 -29.12
CA PHE A 456 -22.69 22.01 -29.65
C PHE A 456 -22.80 20.78 -28.75
N VAL A 457 -23.92 20.65 -28.03
CA VAL A 457 -24.12 19.67 -26.97
C VAL A 457 -25.43 18.90 -27.18
N PRO A 458 -25.38 17.72 -27.83
CA PRO A 458 -26.58 16.89 -27.99
C PRO A 458 -27.14 16.31 -26.69
N GLY A 459 -26.26 16.00 -25.75
CA GLY A 459 -26.62 15.49 -24.43
C GLY A 459 -26.64 16.56 -23.34
N LYS A 460 -26.18 16.19 -22.15
CA LYS A 460 -26.08 17.06 -20.98
C LYS A 460 -24.79 17.89 -21.04
N LEU A 461 -24.91 19.20 -20.85
CA LEU A 461 -23.78 20.07 -20.51
C LEU A 461 -23.58 20.09 -18.99
N THR A 462 -22.38 19.70 -18.54
CA THR A 462 -21.94 19.81 -17.15
C THR A 462 -20.83 20.85 -17.05
N VAL A 463 -20.97 21.81 -16.14
CA VAL A 463 -19.89 22.71 -15.74
C VAL A 463 -19.40 22.24 -14.38
N ARG A 464 -18.22 21.63 -14.33
CA ARG A 464 -17.66 21.09 -13.08
C ARG A 464 -16.96 22.20 -12.30
N GLN A 465 -17.46 22.50 -11.10
CA GLN A 465 -16.96 23.54 -10.20
C GLN A 465 -17.02 24.95 -10.82
N PRO A 466 -18.24 25.45 -11.10
CA PRO A 466 -18.45 26.76 -11.71
C PRO A 466 -17.95 27.91 -10.83
N ASN A 467 -17.75 27.71 -9.53
CA ASN A 467 -17.17 28.71 -8.61
C ASN A 467 -15.75 29.13 -9.01
N GLY A 468 -15.02 28.31 -9.77
CA GLY A 468 -13.72 28.69 -10.33
C GLY A 468 -13.79 29.74 -11.45
N ILE A 469 -14.98 29.98 -12.02
CA ILE A 469 -15.23 30.91 -13.13
C ILE A 469 -15.70 32.26 -12.57
N ARG A 470 -14.92 33.32 -12.79
CA ARG A 470 -15.29 34.70 -12.43
C ARG A 470 -16.06 35.42 -13.54
N VAL A 471 -15.84 35.02 -14.79
CA VAL A 471 -16.52 35.61 -15.96
C VAL A 471 -17.06 34.50 -16.85
N TRP A 472 -18.39 34.46 -16.99
CA TRP A 472 -19.11 33.65 -17.97
C TRP A 472 -19.93 34.59 -18.85
N LYS A 473 -19.53 34.78 -20.12
CA LYS A 473 -20.13 35.84 -20.95
C LYS A 473 -20.17 35.49 -22.44
N ASN A 474 -21.27 35.84 -23.11
CA ASN A 474 -21.41 35.77 -24.57
C ASN A 474 -21.12 34.38 -25.17
N ASN A 475 -21.32 33.29 -24.42
CA ASN A 475 -21.20 31.94 -24.95
C ASN A 475 -22.47 31.58 -25.74
N VAL A 476 -22.33 30.81 -26.80
CA VAL A 476 -23.46 30.31 -27.60
C VAL A 476 -23.53 28.79 -27.46
N ILE A 477 -24.56 28.30 -26.79
CA ILE A 477 -24.72 26.88 -26.45
C ILE A 477 -25.92 26.33 -27.22
N TYR A 478 -25.64 25.51 -28.22
CA TYR A 478 -26.60 24.73 -28.98
C TYR A 478 -26.89 23.42 -28.24
N ARG A 479 -28.12 23.24 -27.75
CA ARG A 479 -28.56 22.02 -27.03
C ARG A 479 -29.55 21.21 -27.87
N GLY A 480 -29.43 19.88 -27.84
CA GLY A 480 -30.26 18.98 -28.65
C GLY A 480 -29.60 18.62 -29.98
N GLY A 481 -30.35 18.45 -31.07
CA GLY A 481 -29.75 18.03 -32.35
C GLY A 481 -29.99 16.56 -32.70
N ALA A 482 -30.23 15.69 -31.72
CA ALA A 482 -30.60 14.30 -31.93
C ALA A 482 -31.58 13.80 -30.85
N SER A 483 -32.63 13.07 -31.25
CA SER A 483 -33.58 12.42 -30.32
C SER A 483 -33.00 11.15 -29.70
N LYS A 484 -33.68 10.58 -28.68
CA LYS A 484 -33.48 9.16 -28.32
C LYS A 484 -33.72 8.31 -29.57
N GLY A 485 -32.68 7.67 -30.09
CA GLY A 485 -32.70 6.92 -31.36
C GLY A 485 -31.94 7.56 -32.54
N GLY A 486 -31.37 8.75 -32.39
CA GLY A 486 -30.48 9.36 -33.39
C GLY A 486 -31.16 10.16 -34.50
N ALA A 487 -32.48 10.40 -34.43
CA ALA A 487 -33.17 11.24 -35.41
C ALA A 487 -32.81 12.73 -35.23
N PRO A 488 -32.50 13.48 -36.29
CA PRO A 488 -32.17 14.91 -36.19
C PRO A 488 -33.31 15.72 -35.58
N GLN A 489 -32.99 16.67 -34.70
CA GLN A 489 -33.95 17.66 -34.17
C GLN A 489 -33.33 19.06 -34.17
N PRO A 490 -34.14 20.15 -34.19
CA PRO A 490 -33.61 21.50 -34.06
C PRO A 490 -32.85 21.70 -32.74
N PHE A 491 -31.80 22.52 -32.77
CA PHE A 491 -31.13 22.96 -31.55
C PHE A 491 -31.94 24.04 -30.83
N THR A 492 -31.85 24.06 -29.50
CA THR A 492 -32.18 25.23 -28.69
C THR A 492 -30.91 26.01 -28.38
N ILE A 493 -30.98 27.34 -28.34
CA ILE A 493 -29.82 28.21 -28.10
C ILE A 493 -29.94 28.81 -26.70
N SER A 494 -28.84 28.75 -25.93
CA SER A 494 -28.73 29.35 -24.60
C SER A 494 -27.33 29.94 -24.40
N ASP A 495 -27.21 30.87 -23.46
CA ASP A 495 -25.94 31.42 -22.99
C ASP A 495 -25.75 31.20 -21.46
N THR A 496 -26.78 30.68 -20.79
CA THR A 496 -26.82 30.49 -19.34
C THR A 496 -25.89 29.39 -18.87
N VAL A 497 -25.12 29.65 -17.81
CA VAL A 497 -24.40 28.61 -17.07
C VAL A 497 -25.42 27.64 -16.44
N PRO A 498 -25.25 26.31 -16.58
CA PRO A 498 -26.05 25.35 -15.83
C PRO A 498 -25.94 25.59 -14.32
N ALA A 499 -27.06 25.62 -13.60
CA ALA A 499 -27.06 25.75 -12.15
C ALA A 499 -26.47 24.49 -11.50
N GLU A 500 -25.56 24.65 -10.55
CA GLU A 500 -25.07 23.60 -9.66
C GLU A 500 -25.47 23.97 -8.22
N PRO A 501 -26.26 23.14 -7.50
CA PRO A 501 -26.59 23.43 -6.12
C PRO A 501 -25.34 23.32 -5.25
N ALA A 502 -25.22 24.22 -4.26
CA ALA A 502 -24.15 24.12 -3.29
C ALA A 502 -24.21 22.77 -2.55
N PRO A 503 -23.07 22.12 -2.29
CA PRO A 503 -23.03 20.90 -1.51
C PRO A 503 -23.67 21.08 -0.13
N GLU A 504 -24.33 20.02 0.37
CA GLU A 504 -24.85 19.99 1.73
C GLU A 504 -23.73 20.06 2.78
N ARG A 505 -24.10 20.53 3.98
CA ARG A 505 -23.22 20.59 5.15
C ARG A 505 -22.76 19.18 5.54
N ARG A 506 -21.49 19.02 5.90
CA ARG A 506 -20.97 17.76 6.46
C ARG A 506 -21.77 17.30 7.67
N THR A 507 -22.11 16.01 7.68
CA THR A 507 -22.84 15.36 8.77
C THR A 507 -21.93 14.56 9.71
N TYR A 508 -20.64 14.44 9.38
CA TYR A 508 -19.64 13.72 10.15
C TYR A 508 -18.67 14.67 10.88
N SER A 509 -18.01 14.16 11.91
CA SER A 509 -17.03 14.91 12.71
C SER A 509 -15.62 14.81 12.12
N ALA A 510 -14.81 15.85 12.26
CA ALA A 510 -13.36 15.72 12.26
C ALA A 510 -12.95 14.86 13.47
N ILE A 511 -11.93 14.02 13.33
CA ILE A 511 -11.52 13.07 14.38
C ILE A 511 -10.18 13.51 14.98
N ALA A 512 -10.14 13.70 16.29
CA ALA A 512 -8.91 13.84 17.05
C ALA A 512 -8.57 12.52 17.75
N GLU A 513 -7.42 11.93 17.42
CA GLU A 513 -6.98 10.66 18.02
C GLU A 513 -6.35 10.87 19.40
N ARG A 514 -6.65 10.00 20.36
CA ARG A 514 -6.00 10.06 21.68
C ARG A 514 -4.55 9.60 21.57
N VAL A 515 -3.62 10.39 22.09
CA VAL A 515 -2.20 10.05 22.15
C VAL A 515 -1.75 9.72 23.57
N SER A 516 -0.80 8.80 23.68
CA SER A 516 -0.08 8.52 24.94
C SER A 516 1.21 9.35 25.07
N VAL A 517 1.72 9.84 23.94
CA VAL A 517 2.90 10.71 23.85
C VAL A 517 2.49 11.95 23.08
N ALA A 518 2.65 13.11 23.69
CA ALA A 518 2.33 14.40 23.07
C ALA A 518 3.19 14.61 21.81
N PRO A 519 2.62 15.13 20.71
CA PRO A 519 3.39 15.62 19.58
C PRO A 519 4.35 16.73 20.00
N THR A 520 5.51 16.79 19.36
CA THR A 520 6.43 17.92 19.44
C THR A 520 5.83 19.08 18.65
N ILE A 521 5.90 20.28 19.20
CA ILE A 521 5.41 21.50 18.54
C ILE A 521 6.63 22.23 17.98
N ASP A 522 7.09 21.82 16.80
CA ASP A 522 8.32 22.33 16.15
C ASP A 522 8.10 22.83 14.71
N GLY A 523 6.87 22.74 14.21
CA GLY A 523 6.47 23.09 12.85
C GLY A 523 6.81 22.00 11.82
N ASP A 524 7.16 20.78 12.22
CA ASP A 524 7.56 19.69 11.33
C ASP A 524 6.72 18.41 11.52
N ILE A 525 5.60 18.36 10.81
CA ILE A 525 4.62 17.26 10.89
C ILE A 525 5.20 15.95 10.34
N LYS A 526 5.53 15.00 11.22
CA LYS A 526 6.00 13.64 10.86
C LYS A 526 4.91 12.59 11.02
N THR A 527 4.86 11.60 10.12
CA THR A 527 3.85 10.51 10.17
C THR A 527 3.93 9.68 11.45
N ALA A 528 5.12 9.46 12.01
CA ALA A 528 5.31 8.70 13.24
C ALA A 528 4.85 9.45 14.50
N GLU A 529 4.75 10.78 14.41
CA GLU A 529 4.41 11.67 15.52
C GLU A 529 2.91 11.98 15.56
N TRP A 530 2.29 12.15 14.40
CA TRP A 530 0.89 12.52 14.29
C TRP A 530 0.02 11.33 13.87
N PRO A 531 -0.82 10.78 14.78
CA PRO A 531 -1.71 9.66 14.48
C PRO A 531 -2.91 10.09 13.60
N GLY A 532 -3.77 9.12 13.31
CA GLY A 532 -5.05 9.38 12.67
C GLY A 532 -5.00 9.66 11.17
N LYS A 533 -6.19 9.67 10.56
CA LYS A 533 -6.38 9.95 9.15
C LYS A 533 -6.18 11.44 8.86
N LEU A 534 -5.55 11.71 7.71
CA LEU A 534 -5.41 13.07 7.19
C LEU A 534 -6.79 13.68 6.90
N GLN A 535 -6.97 14.94 7.28
CA GLN A 535 -8.15 15.74 7.01
C GLN A 535 -7.83 16.80 5.95
N THR A 536 -8.79 17.13 5.09
CA THR A 536 -8.64 18.15 4.04
C THR A 536 -9.54 19.34 4.31
N LEU A 537 -8.96 20.55 4.20
CA LEU A 537 -9.71 21.79 4.15
C LEU A 537 -9.98 22.08 2.66
N ASP A 538 -11.06 21.51 2.17
CA ASP A 538 -11.41 21.39 0.75
C ASP A 538 -12.70 22.14 0.38
N ARG A 539 -13.28 22.90 1.30
CA ARG A 539 -14.43 23.78 1.07
C ARG A 539 -14.00 25.23 0.98
N GLU A 540 -14.71 26.04 0.23
CA GLU A 540 -14.73 27.50 0.40
C GLU A 540 -15.96 27.89 1.25
N PRO A 541 -16.11 29.16 1.71
CA PRO A 541 -17.25 29.57 2.55
C PRO A 541 -18.63 29.22 1.97
N SER A 542 -18.77 29.21 0.64
CA SER A 542 -20.00 28.83 -0.09
C SER A 542 -20.32 27.33 -0.07
N ARG A 543 -19.47 26.49 0.53
CA ARG A 543 -19.50 25.00 0.53
C ARG A 543 -19.11 24.32 -0.78
N PHE A 544 -18.85 25.07 -1.84
CA PHE A 544 -18.21 24.48 -3.01
C PHE A 544 -16.78 24.04 -2.70
N SER A 545 -16.22 23.20 -3.56
CA SER A 545 -14.82 22.83 -3.44
C SER A 545 -13.93 24.05 -3.66
N VAL A 546 -12.98 24.26 -2.75
CA VAL A 546 -12.02 25.36 -2.84
C VAL A 546 -11.03 25.17 -3.98
N GLY A 547 -10.63 26.28 -4.61
CA GLY A 547 -9.57 26.30 -5.60
C GLY A 547 -8.17 26.34 -4.99
N GLY A 548 -7.15 25.99 -5.79
CA GLY A 548 -5.75 26.05 -5.38
C GLY A 548 -5.20 24.76 -4.74
N ALA A 549 -3.92 24.84 -4.36
CA ALA A 549 -3.20 23.76 -3.70
C ALA A 549 -3.88 23.36 -2.37
N PRO A 550 -3.82 22.08 -1.96
CA PRO A 550 -4.58 21.61 -0.80
C PRO A 550 -4.04 22.20 0.52
N VAL A 551 -4.95 22.35 1.49
CA VAL A 551 -4.60 22.52 2.90
C VAL A 551 -4.98 21.24 3.65
N LEU A 552 -4.01 20.69 4.37
CA LEU A 552 -4.10 19.37 5.01
C LEU A 552 -3.96 19.52 6.51
N ALA A 553 -4.71 18.74 7.29
CA ALA A 553 -4.70 18.83 8.74
C ALA A 553 -4.70 17.46 9.44
N LYS A 554 -4.15 17.41 10.65
CA LYS A 554 -4.28 16.29 11.59
C LYS A 554 -4.66 16.80 12.96
N PHE A 555 -5.40 15.99 13.71
CA PHE A 555 -5.87 16.32 15.05
C PHE A 555 -5.55 15.18 16.01
N ALA A 556 -5.06 15.52 17.19
CA ALA A 556 -4.80 14.58 18.27
C ALA A 556 -5.17 15.23 19.61
N TYR A 557 -5.28 14.45 20.68
CA TYR A 557 -5.50 14.99 22.02
C TYR A 557 -4.93 14.12 23.12
N ASP A 558 -4.62 14.73 24.26
CA ASP A 558 -4.40 14.05 25.54
C ASP A 558 -5.32 14.65 26.62
N ASP A 559 -5.04 14.38 27.90
CA ASP A 559 -5.88 14.88 28.99
C ASP A 559 -5.77 16.40 29.20
N THR A 560 -4.77 17.05 28.60
CA THR A 560 -4.44 18.46 28.82
C THR A 560 -4.68 19.32 27.57
N PHE A 561 -4.28 18.84 26.39
CA PHE A 561 -4.25 19.61 25.16
C PHE A 561 -5.05 18.94 24.04
N LEU A 562 -5.71 19.79 23.25
CA LEU A 562 -6.02 19.50 21.87
C LEU A 562 -4.82 19.89 21.00
N TYR A 563 -4.33 18.95 20.22
CA TYR A 563 -3.24 19.14 19.26
C TYR A 563 -3.80 19.29 17.85
N VAL A 564 -3.34 20.32 17.15
CA VAL A 564 -3.70 20.60 15.76
C VAL A 564 -2.43 20.72 14.95
N ALA A 565 -2.38 20.07 13.79
CA ALA A 565 -1.34 20.23 12.79
C ALA A 565 -1.97 20.65 11.47
N ALA A 566 -1.36 21.61 10.79
CA ALA A 566 -1.79 22.11 9.48
C ALA A 566 -0.61 22.21 8.52
N ASN A 567 -0.79 21.73 7.30
CA ASN A 567 0.14 21.91 6.20
C ASN A 567 -0.57 22.65 5.07
N VAL A 568 -0.12 23.88 4.81
CA VAL A 568 -0.61 24.73 3.71
C VAL A 568 0.32 24.52 2.52
N THR A 569 -0.14 23.74 1.54
CA THR A 569 0.64 23.44 0.34
C THR A 569 0.59 24.62 -0.64
N MET A 570 1.71 24.93 -1.31
CA MET A 570 1.83 26.04 -2.25
C MET A 570 2.66 25.63 -3.50
N PHE A 571 2.38 26.21 -4.66
CA PHE A 571 3.21 26.04 -5.86
C PHE A 571 4.47 26.92 -5.82
N GLY A 572 4.39 28.11 -5.22
CA GLY A 572 5.51 29.04 -5.05
C GLY A 572 5.84 29.31 -3.58
N PRO A 573 6.53 28.40 -2.85
CA PRO A 573 6.78 28.54 -1.42
C PRO A 573 7.65 29.77 -1.05
N ALA A 574 8.35 30.36 -2.02
CA ALA A 574 9.05 31.64 -1.82
C ALA A 574 8.10 32.83 -1.59
N LYS A 575 6.78 32.65 -1.81
CA LYS A 575 5.75 33.68 -1.62
C LYS A 575 5.02 33.59 -0.28
N VAL A 576 5.42 32.67 0.61
CA VAL A 576 4.85 32.59 1.96
C VAL A 576 5.00 33.95 2.64
N SER A 577 3.90 34.54 3.10
CA SER A 577 3.95 35.85 3.74
C SER A 577 4.74 35.82 5.05
N THR A 578 5.53 36.88 5.28
CA THR A 578 6.25 37.11 6.55
C THR A 578 5.47 37.99 7.53
N ASN A 579 4.26 38.42 7.17
CA ASN A 579 3.39 39.25 8.00
C ASN A 579 2.28 38.42 8.68
N SER A 580 1.39 39.06 9.44
CA SER A 580 0.35 38.40 10.25
C SER A 580 -1.00 39.14 10.26
N VAL A 581 -1.39 39.71 9.12
CA VAL A 581 -2.70 40.36 8.93
C VAL A 581 -3.72 39.33 8.44
N TRP A 582 -4.75 39.08 9.25
CA TRP A 582 -5.81 38.12 8.94
C TRP A 582 -6.54 38.46 7.63
N GLY A 583 -6.77 37.44 6.78
CA GLY A 583 -7.42 37.60 5.47
C GLY A 583 -6.56 38.26 4.39
N LYS A 584 -5.29 38.59 4.70
CA LYS A 584 -4.31 39.12 3.74
C LYS A 584 -3.05 38.26 3.65
N ASP A 585 -2.58 37.77 4.79
CA ASP A 585 -1.37 36.96 4.91
C ASP A 585 -1.70 35.48 5.14
N ASP A 586 -0.76 34.59 4.77
CA ASP A 586 -0.94 33.15 4.96
C ASP A 586 -1.11 32.80 6.45
N GLY A 587 -2.28 32.26 6.78
CA GLY A 587 -2.65 31.95 8.15
C GLY A 587 -3.72 30.89 8.23
N VAL A 588 -3.74 30.19 9.36
CA VAL A 588 -4.71 29.14 9.70
C VAL A 588 -5.44 29.55 10.97
N GLU A 589 -6.75 29.42 10.95
CA GLU A 589 -7.68 29.69 12.05
C GLU A 589 -8.34 28.40 12.51
N VAL A 590 -8.35 28.20 13.82
CA VAL A 590 -9.03 27.10 14.50
C VAL A 590 -10.15 27.69 15.36
N CYS A 591 -11.40 27.35 15.03
CA CYS A 591 -12.61 27.82 15.70
C CYS A 591 -13.19 26.70 16.56
N ILE A 592 -13.31 26.93 17.87
CA ILE A 592 -13.70 25.89 18.84
C ILE A 592 -14.73 26.45 19.82
N ALA A 593 -15.85 25.75 20.00
CA ALA A 593 -16.80 26.08 21.04
C ALA A 593 -16.23 25.74 22.42
N GLY A 594 -16.33 26.69 23.35
CA GLY A 594 -15.84 26.57 24.72
C GLY A 594 -16.75 27.28 25.71
N LYS A 595 -16.22 27.57 26.90
CA LYS A 595 -16.88 28.33 27.95
C LYS A 595 -15.93 29.34 28.58
N THR A 596 -16.46 30.51 28.94
CA THR A 596 -15.75 31.48 29.79
C THR A 596 -15.65 30.98 31.24
N ALA A 597 -14.86 31.65 32.08
CA ALA A 597 -14.67 31.28 33.48
C ALA A 597 -15.97 31.25 34.30
N ASP A 598 -16.96 32.07 33.94
CA ASP A 598 -18.31 32.09 34.52
C ASP A 598 -19.26 31.06 33.87
N GLY A 599 -18.76 30.21 32.97
CA GLY A 599 -19.47 29.07 32.39
C GLY A 599 -20.34 29.39 31.18
N LYS A 600 -20.32 30.63 30.65
CA LYS A 600 -21.12 31.02 29.48
C LYS A 600 -20.53 30.43 28.19
N PRO A 601 -21.36 29.92 27.26
CA PRO A 601 -20.89 29.44 25.96
C PRO A 601 -20.22 30.56 25.17
N VAL A 602 -19.11 30.24 24.51
CA VAL A 602 -18.33 31.17 23.69
C VAL A 602 -17.65 30.42 22.54
N THR A 603 -17.39 31.11 21.43
CA THR A 603 -16.55 30.58 20.35
C THR A 603 -15.16 31.19 20.46
N PHE A 604 -14.15 30.35 20.68
CA PHE A 604 -12.75 30.76 20.66
C PHE A 604 -12.18 30.63 19.24
N VAL A 605 -11.37 31.61 18.85
CA VAL A 605 -10.76 31.70 17.52
C VAL A 605 -9.26 31.87 17.68
N VAL A 606 -8.49 30.83 17.35
CA VAL A 606 -7.02 30.82 17.45
C VAL A 606 -6.42 30.86 16.05
N ARG A 607 -5.58 31.85 15.76
CA ARG A 607 -4.94 32.05 14.45
C ARG A 607 -3.44 31.88 14.55
N GLY A 608 -2.86 30.99 13.75
CA GLY A 608 -1.41 30.89 13.56
C GLY A 608 -1.01 31.30 12.15
N TYR A 609 0.10 32.02 12.03
CA TYR A 609 0.61 32.54 10.76
C TYR A 609 1.92 31.89 10.38
N ALA A 610 2.22 31.90 9.07
CA ALA A 610 3.44 31.30 8.54
C ALA A 610 4.73 31.93 9.09
N CYS A 611 4.68 33.19 9.53
CA CYS A 611 5.78 33.91 10.18
C CYS A 611 6.00 33.51 11.65
N GLY A 612 5.20 32.60 12.21
CA GLY A 612 5.27 32.17 13.60
C GLY A 612 4.41 32.99 14.57
N ALA A 613 3.69 34.02 14.09
CA ALA A 613 2.76 34.77 14.94
C ALA A 613 1.56 33.92 15.36
N LEU A 614 1.10 34.11 16.60
CA LEU A 614 -0.09 33.49 17.18
C LEU A 614 -1.03 34.57 17.72
N GLN A 615 -2.30 34.50 17.34
CA GLN A 615 -3.37 35.40 17.80
C GLN A 615 -4.54 34.59 18.36
N SER A 616 -5.27 35.17 19.30
CA SER A 616 -6.58 34.72 19.72
C SER A 616 -7.55 35.88 19.53
N ALA A 617 -8.51 35.72 18.63
CA ALA A 617 -9.35 36.81 18.15
C ALA A 617 -10.62 36.97 18.99
N THR A 618 -11.11 38.20 19.10
CA THR A 618 -12.38 38.54 19.76
C THR A 618 -13.56 38.64 18.78
N ASP A 619 -13.29 38.49 17.48
CA ASP A 619 -14.25 38.64 16.37
C ASP A 619 -15.52 37.75 16.52
N ALA A 620 -15.37 36.58 17.18
CA ALA A 620 -16.47 35.64 17.42
C ALA A 620 -17.23 35.88 18.75
N GLY A 621 -16.98 37.01 19.42
CA GLY A 621 -17.64 37.39 20.67
C GLY A 621 -16.97 36.90 21.95
N ALA A 622 -15.73 36.39 21.87
CA ALA A 622 -14.97 36.03 23.07
C ALA A 622 -14.53 37.28 23.86
N PRO A 623 -14.69 37.31 25.20
CA PRO A 623 -14.14 38.38 26.03
C PRO A 623 -12.63 38.54 25.83
N ALA A 624 -12.15 39.78 25.79
CA ALA A 624 -10.75 40.08 25.45
C ALA A 624 -9.74 39.45 26.43
N ASP A 625 -10.08 39.38 27.71
CA ASP A 625 -9.30 38.72 28.75
C ASP A 625 -9.24 37.20 28.54
N ALA A 626 -10.38 36.56 28.23
CA ALA A 626 -10.45 35.14 27.91
C ALA A 626 -9.67 34.79 26.63
N ALA A 627 -9.79 35.62 25.58
CA ALA A 627 -9.04 35.46 24.35
C ALA A 627 -7.53 35.56 24.59
N GLU A 628 -7.06 36.57 25.34
CA GLU A 628 -5.63 36.75 25.64
C GLU A 628 -5.09 35.65 26.56
N GLN A 629 -5.88 35.15 27.50
CA GLN A 629 -5.52 33.98 28.32
C GLN A 629 -5.31 32.74 27.45
N LEU A 630 -6.24 32.45 26.53
CA LEU A 630 -6.09 31.35 25.59
C LEU A 630 -4.85 31.51 24.70
N ARG A 631 -4.58 32.73 24.20
CA ARG A 631 -3.39 33.03 23.40
C ARG A 631 -2.09 32.71 24.16
N LYS A 632 -1.98 33.17 25.41
CA LYS A 632 -0.80 32.94 26.26
C LYS A 632 -0.60 31.47 26.60
N ALA A 633 -1.68 30.72 26.79
CA ALA A 633 -1.63 29.31 27.17
C ALA A 633 -1.39 28.37 25.98
N THR A 634 -1.73 28.79 24.76
CA THR A 634 -1.55 28.00 23.53
C THR A 634 -0.08 28.01 23.10
N ARG A 635 0.47 26.82 22.81
CA ARG A 635 1.79 26.69 22.19
C ARG A 635 1.61 26.62 20.68
N PHE A 636 2.47 27.32 19.94
CA PHE A 636 2.44 27.36 18.49
C PHE A 636 3.85 27.37 17.91
N ALA A 637 4.06 26.59 16.86
CA ALA A 637 5.25 26.64 16.03
C ALA A 637 4.83 26.67 14.55
N ALA A 638 5.57 27.43 13.75
CA ALA A 638 5.40 27.46 12.31
C ALA A 638 6.74 27.31 11.61
N ARG A 639 6.74 26.63 10.46
CA ARG A 639 7.96 26.41 9.67
C ARG A 639 7.67 26.49 8.17
N PRO A 640 8.38 27.36 7.42
CA PRO A 640 8.41 27.29 5.97
C PRO A 640 9.12 26.01 5.49
N ILE A 641 8.60 25.38 4.44
CA ILE A 641 9.15 24.17 3.84
C ILE A 641 9.63 24.50 2.41
N PRO A 642 10.90 24.92 2.26
CA PRO A 642 11.47 25.20 0.95
C PRO A 642 11.84 23.89 0.24
N GLY A 643 11.34 23.64 -0.98
CA GLY A 643 11.83 22.53 -1.79
C GLY A 643 10.89 21.97 -2.85
N ALA A 644 11.43 21.08 -3.68
CA ALA A 644 10.68 20.34 -4.71
C ALA A 644 10.04 19.09 -4.09
N GLY A 645 8.71 19.12 -3.88
CA GLY A 645 7.72 18.00 -3.90
C GLY A 645 8.02 16.62 -3.30
N GLY A 646 9.15 16.35 -2.66
CA GLY A 646 9.57 15.01 -2.24
C GLY A 646 9.39 14.71 -0.75
N GLY A 647 8.96 15.70 0.05
CA GLY A 647 8.61 15.53 1.46
C GLY A 647 7.13 15.19 1.65
N LEU A 648 6.80 14.59 2.80
CA LEU A 648 5.40 14.39 3.21
C LEU A 648 4.64 15.74 3.14
N PHE A 649 3.46 15.75 2.52
CA PHE A 649 2.58 16.93 2.38
C PHE A 649 3.06 18.08 1.45
N GLY A 650 4.14 17.89 0.68
CA GLY A 650 4.59 18.87 -0.31
C GLY A 650 5.31 20.10 0.27
N LYS A 651 5.33 21.20 -0.50
CA LYS A 651 6.04 22.46 -0.18
C LYS A 651 5.06 23.56 0.23
N GLY A 652 5.51 24.56 0.99
CA GLY A 652 4.65 25.62 1.54
C GLY A 652 5.06 25.99 2.97
N TRP A 653 4.12 25.95 3.92
CA TRP A 653 4.44 26.08 5.35
C TRP A 653 3.56 25.18 6.22
N ARG A 654 4.04 24.92 7.43
CA ARG A 654 3.38 24.07 8.43
C ARG A 654 3.20 24.81 9.73
N GLY A 655 2.09 24.56 10.40
CA GLY A 655 1.77 25.07 11.73
C GLY A 655 1.35 23.94 12.66
N GLU A 656 1.77 24.02 13.92
CA GLU A 656 1.39 23.07 14.96
C GLU A 656 0.95 23.83 16.21
N TRP A 657 -0.20 23.46 16.77
CA TRP A 657 -0.78 24.05 17.97
C TRP A 657 -0.94 22.99 19.06
N ALA A 658 -0.67 23.37 20.31
CA ALA A 658 -1.17 22.69 21.50
C ALA A 658 -2.08 23.65 22.26
N ILE A 659 -3.39 23.40 22.18
CA ILE A 659 -4.45 24.25 22.72
C ILE A 659 -4.96 23.61 24.03
N PRO A 660 -4.76 24.23 25.21
CA PRO A 660 -5.17 23.62 26.47
C PRO A 660 -6.69 23.57 26.63
N PHE A 661 -7.25 22.40 26.97
CA PHE A 661 -8.69 22.25 27.21
C PHE A 661 -9.19 23.15 28.34
N ALA A 662 -8.39 23.30 29.40
CA ALA A 662 -8.73 24.17 30.53
C ALA A 662 -8.92 25.64 30.10
N ALA A 663 -8.10 26.14 29.18
CA ALA A 663 -8.23 27.51 28.66
C ALA A 663 -9.46 27.69 27.75
N LEU A 664 -10.00 26.60 27.19
CA LEU A 664 -11.28 26.58 26.47
C LEU A 664 -12.49 26.43 27.41
N GLY A 665 -12.29 26.28 28.73
CA GLY A 665 -13.36 25.95 29.67
C GLY A 665 -13.93 24.53 29.46
N LEU A 666 -13.12 23.62 28.90
CA LEU A 666 -13.47 22.24 28.59
C LEU A 666 -12.62 21.25 29.40
N LYS A 667 -13.10 20.01 29.47
CA LYS A 667 -12.33 18.87 29.98
C LYS A 667 -12.28 17.79 28.90
N ALA A 668 -11.09 17.30 28.60
CA ALA A 668 -10.91 16.18 27.67
C ALA A 668 -11.71 14.97 28.15
N ALA A 669 -12.50 14.37 27.26
CA ALA A 669 -13.20 13.13 27.54
C ALA A 669 -13.35 12.31 26.24
N PRO A 670 -13.14 10.98 26.28
CA PRO A 670 -13.44 10.12 25.15
C PRO A 670 -14.89 10.28 24.68
N ASN A 671 -15.09 10.28 23.36
CA ASN A 671 -16.36 10.51 22.66
C ASN A 671 -16.96 11.92 22.83
N LEU A 672 -16.23 12.88 23.42
CA LEU A 672 -16.68 14.27 23.48
C LEU A 672 -16.78 14.83 22.06
N LYS A 673 -17.96 15.37 21.71
CA LYS A 673 -18.19 16.13 20.48
C LYS A 673 -18.19 17.62 20.80
N ILE A 674 -17.34 18.38 20.11
CA ILE A 674 -17.19 19.82 20.28
C ILE A 674 -17.58 20.47 18.95
N GLN A 675 -18.38 21.55 18.98
CA GLN A 675 -18.60 22.31 17.75
C GLN A 675 -17.27 22.94 17.28
N PHE A 676 -16.97 22.78 16.00
CA PHE A 676 -15.63 23.00 15.49
C PHE A 676 -15.67 23.43 14.02
N ASN A 677 -14.73 24.31 13.67
CA ASN A 677 -14.34 24.54 12.30
C ASN A 677 -12.86 24.90 12.21
N MET A 678 -12.30 24.79 11.01
CA MET A 678 -10.95 25.21 10.71
C MET A 678 -10.92 25.89 9.34
N GLY A 679 -10.23 27.01 9.24
CA GLY A 679 -10.09 27.78 8.02
C GLY A 679 -8.63 28.15 7.77
N ALA A 680 -8.23 28.31 6.53
CA ALA A 680 -6.91 28.80 6.15
C ALA A 680 -7.07 29.80 5.00
N TYR A 681 -6.40 30.94 5.11
CA TYR A 681 -6.28 31.88 4.01
C TYR A 681 -4.96 31.59 3.27
N CYS A 682 -5.06 31.33 1.98
CA CYS A 682 -3.91 31.01 1.13
C CYS A 682 -3.63 32.16 0.16
N SER A 683 -2.58 32.94 0.43
CA SER A 683 -2.27 34.18 -0.29
C SER A 683 -1.90 33.94 -1.76
N GLU A 684 -1.36 32.76 -2.09
CA GLU A 684 -0.99 32.41 -3.47
C GLU A 684 -2.19 32.39 -4.42
N PHE A 685 -3.38 32.05 -3.95
CA PHE A 685 -4.61 32.05 -4.75
C PHE A 685 -5.59 33.15 -4.33
N GLY A 686 -5.44 33.71 -3.12
CA GLY A 686 -6.40 34.65 -2.55
C GLY A 686 -7.71 33.97 -2.14
N GLU A 687 -7.63 32.69 -1.75
CA GLU A 687 -8.81 31.86 -1.48
C GLU A 687 -8.82 31.34 -0.03
N TRP A 688 -10.04 31.08 0.46
CA TRP A 688 -10.31 30.53 1.78
C TRP A 688 -10.52 29.02 1.70
N HIS A 689 -9.66 28.28 2.39
CA HIS A 689 -9.76 26.83 2.56
C HIS A 689 -10.38 26.53 3.91
N CYS A 690 -11.59 25.96 3.91
CA CYS A 690 -12.36 25.64 5.09
C CYS A 690 -12.51 24.12 5.22
N TRP A 691 -12.58 23.63 6.45
CA TRP A 691 -13.03 22.25 6.69
C TRP A 691 -14.53 22.15 6.41
N GLU A 692 -15.33 23.13 6.81
CA GLU A 692 -16.73 23.26 6.38
C GLU A 692 -17.04 24.72 6.03
N GLY A 693 -17.80 24.92 4.94
CA GLY A 693 -18.25 26.24 4.51
C GLY A 693 -19.46 26.69 5.32
N THR A 694 -19.33 27.80 6.05
CA THR A 694 -20.38 28.32 6.95
C THR A 694 -21.33 29.31 6.28
N LEU A 695 -21.18 29.55 4.97
CA LEU A 695 -21.86 30.61 4.21
C LEU A 695 -21.52 32.04 4.69
N ALA A 696 -20.56 32.18 5.59
CA ALA A 696 -20.11 33.43 6.19
C ALA A 696 -18.72 33.21 6.81
N GLU A 697 -18.44 33.80 7.98
CA GLU A 697 -17.16 33.64 8.69
C GLU A 697 -16.98 32.24 9.27
N ASN A 698 -15.75 31.72 9.33
CA ASN A 698 -15.47 30.33 9.75
C ASN A 698 -15.96 30.00 11.17
N TRP A 699 -16.03 31.01 12.05
CA TRP A 699 -16.42 30.87 13.45
C TRP A 699 -17.93 30.74 13.70
N ARG A 700 -18.77 30.73 12.64
CA ARG A 700 -20.20 30.39 12.73
C ARG A 700 -20.41 28.88 12.90
N LEU A 701 -20.10 28.40 14.10
CA LEU A 701 -20.04 26.97 14.42
C LEU A 701 -21.38 26.25 14.30
N GLU A 702 -22.51 26.96 14.35
CA GLU A 702 -23.85 26.42 14.10
C GLU A 702 -24.08 25.98 12.64
N GLN A 703 -23.32 26.57 11.70
CA GLN A 703 -23.30 26.20 10.28
C GLN A 703 -22.11 25.31 9.89
N ALA A 704 -21.17 25.08 10.80
CA ALA A 704 -20.01 24.24 10.61
C ALA A 704 -20.30 22.78 11.01
N GLY A 705 -19.31 22.07 11.58
CA GLY A 705 -19.49 20.71 12.07
C GLY A 705 -18.87 20.52 13.44
N THR A 706 -18.32 19.33 13.68
CA THR A 706 -17.86 18.94 15.03
C THR A 706 -16.51 18.26 14.99
N LEU A 707 -15.76 18.38 16.07
CA LEU A 707 -14.58 17.59 16.38
C LEU A 707 -14.98 16.51 17.40
N LEU A 708 -14.67 15.25 17.10
CA LEU A 708 -14.86 14.12 17.99
C LEU A 708 -13.52 13.73 18.62
N LEU A 709 -13.45 13.76 19.94
CA LEU A 709 -12.32 13.20 20.69
C LEU A 709 -12.46 11.68 20.70
N ASN A 710 -11.75 11.01 19.79
CA ASN A 710 -11.87 9.56 19.62
C ASN A 710 -11.35 8.84 20.88
N PRO A 711 -12.05 7.85 21.45
CA PRO A 711 -11.46 7.02 22.49
C PRO A 711 -10.13 6.41 22.02
N PRO A 712 -9.20 6.10 22.94
CA PRO A 712 -8.04 5.31 22.57
C PRO A 712 -8.52 4.04 21.86
N PRO A 713 -7.79 3.56 20.83
CA PRO A 713 -8.13 2.29 20.20
C PRO A 713 -8.31 1.24 21.30
N LYS A 714 -9.45 0.52 21.31
CA LYS A 714 -9.62 -0.60 22.24
C LYS A 714 -8.41 -1.50 22.09
N ALA A 715 -7.74 -1.81 23.20
CA ALA A 715 -6.66 -2.79 23.20
C ALA A 715 -7.20 -4.05 22.52
N LYS A 716 -6.50 -4.52 21.49
CA LYS A 716 -6.90 -5.74 20.80
C LYS A 716 -6.86 -6.90 21.83
N PRO A 717 -7.82 -7.83 21.80
CA PRO A 717 -7.72 -9.05 22.60
C PRO A 717 -6.35 -9.71 22.42
N LEU A 718 -5.72 -10.09 23.51
CA LEU A 718 -4.42 -10.75 23.50
C LEU A 718 -4.63 -12.22 23.12
N VAL A 719 -4.04 -12.64 22.01
CA VAL A 719 -4.16 -14.01 21.51
C VAL A 719 -2.88 -14.77 21.84
N GLY A 720 -2.99 -15.89 22.54
CA GLY A 720 -1.85 -16.76 22.80
C GLY A 720 -2.13 -18.21 22.49
N ALA A 721 -1.05 -18.99 22.37
CA ALA A 721 -1.12 -20.42 22.08
C ALA A 721 -0.45 -21.23 23.19
N ILE A 722 -1.05 -22.38 23.52
CA ILE A 722 -0.49 -23.36 24.45
C ILE A 722 0.80 -23.92 23.84
N ARG A 723 1.82 -24.08 24.67
CA ARG A 723 3.10 -24.66 24.28
C ARG A 723 3.47 -25.80 25.23
N TRP A 724 3.73 -26.97 24.65
CA TRP A 724 4.09 -28.19 25.34
C TRP A 724 5.39 -28.75 24.78
N ASP A 725 6.45 -28.76 25.58
CA ASP A 725 7.82 -28.84 25.09
C ASP A 725 8.44 -30.24 25.25
N ALA A 726 7.79 -31.25 24.68
CA ALA A 726 8.35 -32.60 24.57
C ALA A 726 9.27 -32.77 23.34
N TRP A 727 9.49 -31.74 22.54
CA TRP A 727 10.26 -31.79 21.29
C TRP A 727 11.74 -31.44 21.51
N TYR A 728 12.45 -32.14 22.40
CA TYR A 728 13.85 -31.83 22.70
C TYR A 728 14.84 -32.85 22.10
N GLY A 729 16.01 -32.36 21.70
CA GLY A 729 17.19 -33.15 21.38
C GLY A 729 18.08 -33.38 22.61
N PRO A 730 19.42 -33.42 22.45
CA PRO A 730 20.34 -33.60 23.57
C PRO A 730 20.14 -32.55 24.69
N LEU A 731 20.17 -33.02 25.94
CA LEU A 731 19.99 -32.21 27.15
C LEU A 731 21.30 -32.13 27.95
N PRO A 732 21.53 -31.08 28.75
CA PRO A 732 22.73 -30.98 29.59
C PRO A 732 22.70 -31.99 30.74
N ALA A 733 23.87 -32.29 31.31
CA ALA A 733 24.01 -33.23 32.44
C ALA A 733 23.24 -32.80 33.72
N THR A 734 22.81 -31.54 33.79
CA THR A 734 21.96 -31.00 34.86
C THR A 734 20.48 -31.39 34.71
N ALA A 735 20.07 -31.87 33.52
CA ALA A 735 18.73 -32.39 33.32
C ALA A 735 18.51 -33.61 34.22
N ARG A 736 17.35 -33.63 34.86
CA ARG A 736 16.91 -34.71 35.74
C ARG A 736 15.61 -35.23 35.15
N PRO A 737 15.63 -36.38 34.43
CA PRO A 737 14.41 -36.96 33.93
C PRO A 737 13.46 -37.22 35.10
N PRO A 738 12.14 -37.07 34.89
CA PRO A 738 11.17 -37.31 35.94
C PRO A 738 11.28 -38.77 36.41
N GLU A 739 11.10 -39.00 37.71
CA GLU A 739 11.05 -40.35 38.24
C GLU A 739 9.93 -41.12 37.53
N SER A 740 10.22 -42.37 37.16
CA SER A 740 9.21 -43.22 36.53
C SER A 740 8.17 -43.59 37.56
N VAL A 741 7.01 -42.93 37.49
CA VAL A 741 5.88 -43.20 38.37
C VAL A 741 4.99 -44.27 37.75
N GLU A 742 4.36 -45.09 38.60
CA GLU A 742 3.24 -45.89 38.14
C GLU A 742 2.13 -44.92 37.70
N PHE A 743 1.72 -45.04 36.44
CA PHE A 743 0.53 -44.43 35.92
C PHE A 743 -0.66 -45.26 36.43
N PRO A 744 -1.50 -44.72 37.33
CA PRO A 744 -2.76 -45.38 37.67
C PRO A 744 -3.69 -45.22 36.46
N GLY A 745 -3.53 -46.09 35.46
CA GLY A 745 -4.49 -46.21 34.38
C GLY A 745 -5.82 -46.70 34.97
N PHE A 746 -6.94 -46.22 34.42
CA PHE A 746 -8.31 -46.48 34.91
C PHE A 746 -8.78 -47.94 34.75
N ASN A 747 -7.86 -48.90 34.65
CA ASN A 747 -8.10 -50.33 34.78
C ASN A 747 -7.23 -50.85 35.94
N THR A 748 -7.88 -51.25 37.04
CA THR A 748 -7.27 -51.72 38.29
C THR A 748 -6.38 -52.97 38.16
N THR A 749 -6.17 -53.48 36.94
CA THR A 749 -5.41 -54.70 36.66
C THR A 749 -4.06 -54.48 35.95
N ARG A 750 -3.70 -53.25 35.55
CA ARG A 750 -2.42 -52.96 34.87
C ARG A 750 -1.84 -51.60 35.27
N SER A 751 -0.89 -51.57 36.23
CA SER A 751 -0.01 -50.40 36.40
C SER A 751 0.99 -50.37 35.24
N ARG A 752 1.18 -49.19 34.62
CA ARG A 752 2.22 -48.96 33.61
C ARG A 752 3.18 -47.89 34.12
N LYS A 753 4.48 -48.10 33.96
CA LYS A 753 5.48 -47.10 34.31
C LYS A 753 5.52 -46.00 33.24
N VAL A 754 5.41 -44.75 33.66
CA VAL A 754 5.57 -43.58 32.80
C VAL A 754 7.04 -43.50 32.33
N SER A 755 7.25 -43.25 31.04
CA SER A 755 8.58 -43.11 30.42
C SER A 755 9.38 -42.01 31.12
N GLN A 756 10.69 -42.19 31.28
CA GLN A 756 11.58 -41.13 31.77
C GLN A 756 11.98 -40.14 30.68
N ASP A 757 11.65 -40.44 29.43
CA ASP A 757 11.95 -39.63 28.26
C ASP A 757 10.68 -39.46 27.41
N PRO A 758 9.79 -38.51 27.77
CA PRO A 758 8.59 -38.22 26.99
C PRO A 758 8.91 -37.82 25.54
N GLY A 759 10.01 -37.11 25.31
CA GLY A 759 10.42 -36.70 23.97
C GLY A 759 10.78 -37.87 23.04
N LYS A 760 11.33 -38.95 23.58
CA LYS A 760 11.52 -40.19 22.81
C LYS A 760 10.19 -40.83 22.39
N GLU A 761 9.18 -40.80 23.23
CA GLU A 761 7.88 -41.41 22.93
C GLU A 761 7.04 -40.55 21.96
N THR A 762 7.06 -39.22 22.09
CA THR A 762 6.42 -38.31 21.11
C THR A 762 7.12 -38.39 19.75
N ARG A 763 8.46 -38.48 19.72
CA ARG A 763 9.22 -38.73 18.48
C ARG A 763 8.79 -40.05 17.84
N ARG A 764 8.72 -41.14 18.62
CA ARG A 764 8.23 -42.44 18.13
C ARG A 764 6.81 -42.35 17.56
N ALA A 765 5.94 -41.60 18.23
CA ALA A 765 4.55 -41.43 17.79
C ALA A 765 4.44 -40.75 16.42
N LEU A 766 5.21 -39.68 16.20
CA LEU A 766 5.12 -38.84 15.00
C LEU A 766 6.04 -39.28 13.84
N ALA A 767 7.12 -40.02 14.10
CA ALA A 767 8.17 -40.32 13.11
C ALA A 767 7.75 -41.22 11.94
N ALA A 768 6.55 -41.83 11.97
CA ALA A 768 6.07 -42.64 10.86
C ALA A 768 5.80 -41.78 9.60
N GLU A 769 6.19 -42.27 8.43
CA GLU A 769 6.13 -41.53 7.15
C GLU A 769 4.72 -41.05 6.79
N GLN A 770 3.68 -41.80 7.19
CA GLN A 770 2.28 -41.39 7.01
C GLN A 770 1.90 -40.08 7.72
N TRP A 771 2.71 -39.62 8.68
CA TRP A 771 2.54 -38.36 9.41
C TRP A 771 3.53 -37.27 8.97
N ARG A 772 4.29 -37.48 7.89
CA ARG A 772 5.33 -36.54 7.40
C ARG A 772 4.83 -35.10 7.24
N TYR A 773 3.57 -34.93 6.83
CA TYR A 773 2.92 -33.61 6.69
C TYR A 773 2.78 -32.82 8.00
N ARG A 774 2.96 -33.48 9.14
CA ARG A 774 2.97 -32.88 10.49
C ARG A 774 4.37 -32.67 11.04
N TRP A 775 5.41 -33.12 10.34
CA TRP A 775 6.77 -33.00 10.85
C TRP A 775 7.12 -31.52 10.97
N PRO A 776 7.56 -31.05 12.15
CA PRO A 776 7.91 -29.65 12.36
C PRO A 776 9.00 -29.17 11.38
N PHE A 777 9.05 -27.87 11.10
CA PHE A 777 10.09 -27.31 10.23
C PHE A 777 11.53 -27.57 10.74
N PHE A 778 11.69 -27.85 12.04
CA PHE A 778 12.96 -28.18 12.69
C PHE A 778 13.26 -29.69 12.72
N THR A 779 12.52 -30.52 11.98
CA THR A 779 12.84 -31.93 11.81
C THR A 779 14.20 -32.10 11.15
N THR A 780 15.05 -32.90 11.79
CA THR A 780 16.30 -33.34 11.19
C THR A 780 16.06 -34.65 10.44
N LEU A 781 16.34 -34.67 9.14
CA LEU A 781 16.16 -35.85 8.30
C LEU A 781 17.44 -36.72 8.27
N ALA A 782 17.26 -38.03 8.20
CA ALA A 782 18.32 -38.98 7.86
C ALA A 782 18.57 -38.99 6.34
N PRO A 783 19.70 -39.57 5.85
CA PRO A 783 20.01 -39.61 4.42
C PRO A 783 18.95 -40.30 3.54
N ASP A 784 18.18 -41.22 4.11
CA ASP A 784 17.07 -41.93 3.45
C ASP A 784 15.75 -41.12 3.47
N GLY A 785 15.77 -39.90 4.02
CA GLY A 785 14.62 -39.03 4.13
C GLY A 785 13.73 -39.28 5.34
N SER A 786 14.00 -40.28 6.19
CA SER A 786 13.25 -40.54 7.41
C SER A 786 13.51 -39.49 8.51
N ALA A 787 12.58 -39.31 9.45
CA ALA A 787 12.77 -38.39 10.58
C ALA A 787 13.81 -38.95 11.56
N ARG A 788 14.96 -38.28 11.67
CA ARG A 788 16.01 -38.63 12.65
C ARG A 788 15.74 -38.03 14.02
N ASP A 789 15.36 -36.75 14.08
CA ASP A 789 15.11 -36.03 15.33
C ASP A 789 14.16 -34.84 15.15
N PHE A 790 13.47 -34.45 16.22
CA PHE A 790 12.64 -33.25 16.35
C PHE A 790 13.24 -32.38 17.45
N ASN A 791 14.25 -31.57 17.11
CA ASN A 791 15.09 -30.88 18.08
C ASN A 791 14.73 -29.38 18.16
N GLU A 792 13.72 -29.07 18.97
CA GLU A 792 13.18 -27.73 19.17
C GLU A 792 13.99 -26.88 20.14
N ASN A 793 14.70 -27.48 21.10
CA ASN A 793 15.36 -26.78 22.21
C ASN A 793 16.66 -26.04 21.82
N LYS A 794 16.89 -25.81 20.53
CA LYS A 794 18.00 -25.00 19.99
C LYS A 794 17.63 -23.52 19.96
N PRO A 795 18.52 -22.59 20.39
CA PRO A 795 18.24 -21.16 20.35
C PRO A 795 17.77 -20.68 18.97
N GLU A 796 18.43 -21.11 17.89
CA GLU A 796 18.08 -20.70 16.52
C GLU A 796 16.69 -21.19 16.06
N VAL A 797 16.21 -22.31 16.60
CA VAL A 797 14.87 -22.84 16.30
C VAL A 797 13.83 -22.03 17.04
N ILE A 798 14.01 -21.80 18.35
CA ILE A 798 13.07 -21.01 19.15
C ILE A 798 13.03 -19.55 18.68
N GLU A 799 14.17 -18.96 18.31
CA GLU A 799 14.22 -17.62 17.71
C GLU A 799 13.36 -17.56 16.45
N ARG A 800 13.43 -18.58 15.59
CA ARG A 800 12.59 -18.66 14.38
C ARG A 800 11.11 -18.86 14.73
N GLU A 801 10.80 -19.66 15.73
CA GLU A 801 9.42 -19.83 16.19
C GLU A 801 8.82 -18.55 16.75
N ILE A 802 9.60 -17.75 17.50
CA ILE A 802 9.18 -16.42 17.96
C ILE A 802 8.83 -15.54 16.76
N GLU A 803 9.66 -15.55 15.71
CA GLU A 803 9.38 -14.80 14.48
C GLU A 803 8.07 -15.25 13.82
N TYR A 804 7.83 -16.56 13.74
CA TYR A 804 6.57 -17.09 13.19
C TYR A 804 5.35 -16.73 14.05
N ALA A 805 5.45 -16.82 15.38
CA ALA A 805 4.37 -16.46 16.29
C ALA A 805 4.03 -14.97 16.21
N VAL A 806 5.05 -14.10 16.18
CA VAL A 806 4.87 -12.65 16.03
C VAL A 806 4.32 -12.33 14.64
N HIS A 807 4.79 -12.99 13.59
CA HIS A 807 4.26 -12.83 12.23
C HIS A 807 2.79 -13.23 12.13
N ALA A 808 2.37 -14.30 12.81
CA ALA A 808 0.97 -14.74 12.91
C ALA A 808 0.07 -13.70 13.61
N GLY A 809 0.65 -12.82 14.43
CA GLY A 809 -0.07 -11.88 15.30
C GLY A 809 -0.34 -12.41 16.70
N LEU A 810 0.36 -13.47 17.16
CA LEU A 810 0.26 -13.93 18.54
C LEU A 810 0.91 -12.93 19.50
N SER A 811 0.27 -12.74 20.65
CA SER A 811 0.72 -11.86 21.73
C SER A 811 1.57 -12.61 22.76
N TYR A 812 1.29 -13.89 23.00
CA TYR A 812 2.02 -14.69 23.99
C TYR A 812 2.00 -16.20 23.73
N TRP A 813 2.91 -16.93 24.39
CA TRP A 813 2.82 -18.38 24.59
C TRP A 813 2.44 -18.72 26.03
N ALA A 814 1.59 -19.73 26.21
CA ALA A 814 1.29 -20.32 27.51
C ALA A 814 2.10 -21.62 27.67
N PHE A 815 3.25 -21.53 28.33
CA PHE A 815 4.13 -22.67 28.55
C PHE A 815 3.61 -23.57 29.66
N THR A 816 3.55 -24.87 29.40
CA THR A 816 3.24 -25.85 30.44
C THR A 816 4.40 -25.94 31.44
N ALA A 817 4.12 -25.72 32.73
CA ALA A 817 5.14 -25.55 33.76
C ALA A 817 5.53 -26.87 34.43
N TYR A 818 6.84 -27.12 34.53
CA TYR A 818 7.44 -28.31 35.15
C TYR A 818 8.53 -27.93 36.17
N PRO A 819 9.01 -28.87 37.00
CA PRO A 819 10.19 -28.64 37.84
C PRO A 819 11.39 -28.14 37.03
N GLU A 820 12.21 -27.27 37.62
CA GLU A 820 13.26 -26.54 36.90
C GLU A 820 14.22 -27.45 36.11
N ASN A 821 14.56 -28.62 36.63
CA ASN A 821 15.50 -29.54 35.98
C ASN A 821 14.82 -30.64 35.16
N CYS A 822 13.49 -30.61 35.02
CA CYS A 822 12.75 -31.51 34.14
C CYS A 822 13.15 -31.24 32.67
N PRO A 823 13.36 -32.29 31.84
CA PRO A 823 13.53 -32.17 30.39
C PRO A 823 12.55 -31.19 29.71
N LEU A 824 11.27 -31.25 30.10
CA LEU A 824 10.20 -30.40 29.56
C LEU A 824 10.34 -28.91 29.91
N SER A 825 11.23 -28.53 30.83
CA SER A 825 11.50 -27.13 31.20
C SER A 825 12.59 -26.49 30.33
N TYR A 826 13.36 -27.27 29.57
CA TYR A 826 14.56 -26.75 28.89
C TYR A 826 14.25 -25.87 27.68
N THR A 827 13.18 -26.13 26.94
CA THR A 827 12.77 -25.25 25.84
C THR A 827 12.39 -23.87 26.36
N LEU A 828 11.64 -23.79 27.46
CA LEU A 828 11.36 -22.51 28.13
C LEU A 828 12.63 -21.81 28.64
N LYS A 829 13.60 -22.56 29.18
CA LYS A 829 14.92 -21.99 29.54
C LYS A 829 15.64 -21.42 28.32
N THR A 830 15.65 -22.13 27.19
CA THR A 830 16.24 -21.64 25.94
C THR A 830 15.47 -20.43 25.39
N PHE A 831 14.14 -20.40 25.47
CA PHE A 831 13.33 -19.23 25.12
C PHE A 831 13.77 -17.98 25.91
N LEU A 832 14.03 -18.14 27.21
CA LEU A 832 14.50 -17.05 28.05
C LEU A 832 15.91 -16.56 27.69
N THR A 833 16.71 -17.31 26.94
CA THR A 833 18.04 -16.84 26.47
C THR A 833 18.02 -16.27 25.05
N CYS A 834 16.91 -16.40 24.32
CA CYS A 834 16.79 -15.95 22.93
C CYS A 834 16.87 -14.42 22.81
N LYS A 835 17.60 -13.93 21.80
CA LYS A 835 17.83 -12.49 21.56
C LYS A 835 16.57 -11.73 21.17
N ASN A 836 15.56 -12.42 20.63
CA ASN A 836 14.28 -11.84 20.22
C ASN A 836 13.13 -12.15 21.21
N ARG A 837 13.42 -12.66 22.42
CA ARG A 837 12.41 -13.03 23.43
C ARG A 837 11.44 -11.91 23.82
N ASP A 838 11.86 -10.66 23.74
CA ASP A 838 11.03 -9.50 24.14
C ASP A 838 9.93 -9.18 23.12
N LYS A 839 9.99 -9.77 21.91
CA LYS A 839 8.95 -9.63 20.88
C LYS A 839 7.68 -10.43 21.19
N LEU A 840 7.74 -11.42 22.09
CA LEU A 840 6.62 -12.29 22.43
C LEU A 840 6.54 -12.44 23.95
N LYS A 841 5.36 -12.19 24.54
CA LYS A 841 5.17 -12.41 25.97
C LYS A 841 5.01 -13.90 26.28
N PHE A 842 5.12 -14.28 27.55
CA PHE A 842 4.80 -15.65 27.96
C PHE A 842 4.07 -15.70 29.30
N CYS A 843 3.25 -16.72 29.51
CA CYS A 843 2.65 -17.05 30.80
C CYS A 843 2.81 -18.54 31.09
N LEU A 844 2.42 -18.96 32.30
CA LEU A 844 2.48 -20.37 32.69
C LEU A 844 1.09 -21.01 32.68
N PHE A 845 1.01 -22.14 32.00
CA PHE A 845 -0.03 -23.14 32.22
C PHE A 845 0.47 -24.10 33.31
N LEU A 846 -0.20 -24.14 34.45
CA LEU A 846 0.14 -24.97 35.59
C LEU A 846 -0.71 -26.25 35.55
N PRO A 847 -0.15 -27.41 35.14
CA PRO A 847 -0.87 -28.68 35.21
C PRO A 847 -0.84 -29.20 36.64
N MET A 848 -1.98 -29.18 37.33
CA MET A 848 -2.06 -29.53 38.76
C MET A 848 -1.98 -31.03 39.02
N TRP A 849 -2.07 -31.83 37.96
CA TRP A 849 -1.73 -33.24 37.96
C TRP A 849 -0.77 -33.51 36.80
N PRO A 850 0.45 -33.97 37.08
CA PRO A 850 1.29 -34.45 35.99
C PRO A 850 1.80 -35.88 36.22
N ALA A 851 1.73 -36.68 35.15
CA ALA A 851 2.56 -37.87 34.97
C ALA A 851 4.08 -37.53 34.97
N TYR A 852 4.45 -36.28 34.70
CA TYR A 852 5.83 -35.81 34.43
C TYR A 852 6.38 -34.74 35.37
N GLY A 853 5.63 -34.37 36.41
CA GLY A 853 5.96 -33.28 37.33
C GLY A 853 5.54 -33.59 38.76
N ARG A 854 5.48 -34.89 39.13
CA ARG A 854 5.18 -35.28 40.50
C ARG A 854 6.24 -34.63 41.38
N ILE A 855 5.75 -33.91 42.37
CA ILE A 855 6.57 -33.28 43.39
C ILE A 855 6.68 -34.31 44.52
N PRO A 856 7.83 -35.00 44.65
CA PRO A 856 7.95 -36.19 45.50
C PRO A 856 7.89 -35.88 46.99
N ASP A 857 8.33 -34.68 47.38
CA ASP A 857 8.42 -34.22 48.76
C ASP A 857 8.22 -32.70 48.87
N ASP A 858 8.09 -32.22 50.11
CA ASP A 858 7.87 -30.79 50.39
C ASP A 858 9.04 -29.90 49.95
N ALA A 859 10.27 -30.41 49.87
CA ALA A 859 11.42 -29.64 49.43
C ALA A 859 11.38 -29.38 47.93
N ALA A 860 11.02 -30.39 47.13
CA ALA A 860 10.73 -30.27 45.71
C ALA A 860 9.52 -29.35 45.46
N GLU A 861 8.51 -29.34 46.34
CA GLU A 861 7.35 -28.46 46.22
C GLU A 861 7.76 -26.99 46.38
N ARG A 862 8.55 -26.71 47.42
CA ARG A 862 9.11 -25.37 47.63
C ARG A 862 9.98 -24.94 46.45
N ALA A 863 10.81 -25.83 45.91
CA ALA A 863 11.67 -25.52 44.76
C ALA A 863 10.87 -25.22 43.49
N TYR A 864 9.80 -25.98 43.21
CA TYR A 864 8.91 -25.74 42.08
C TYR A 864 8.23 -24.36 42.17
N TRP A 865 7.63 -24.03 43.30
CA TRP A 865 6.96 -22.73 43.47
C TRP A 865 7.93 -21.55 43.51
N ALA A 866 9.15 -21.74 44.03
CA ALA A 866 10.22 -20.75 43.93
C ALA A 866 10.65 -20.53 42.46
N HIS A 867 10.73 -21.60 41.66
CA HIS A 867 11.00 -21.51 40.23
C HIS A 867 9.88 -20.74 39.51
N VAL A 868 8.61 -21.08 39.76
CA VAL A 868 7.45 -20.34 39.23
C VAL A 868 7.53 -18.84 39.57
N ALA A 869 7.83 -18.50 40.82
CA ALA A 869 7.98 -17.10 41.24
C ALA A 869 9.16 -16.38 40.56
N ARG A 870 10.26 -17.08 40.21
CA ARG A 870 11.33 -16.52 39.38
C ARG A 870 10.84 -16.22 37.96
N MET A 871 10.11 -17.13 37.33
CA MET A 871 9.61 -16.95 35.95
C MET A 871 8.69 -15.74 35.82
N VAL A 872 7.83 -15.48 36.82
CA VAL A 872 6.93 -14.31 36.84
C VAL A 872 7.69 -12.97 36.85
N ARG A 873 8.92 -12.97 37.37
CA ARG A 873 9.77 -11.78 37.44
C ARG A 873 10.45 -11.45 36.12
N GLU A 874 10.41 -12.33 35.12
CA GLU A 874 10.93 -12.02 33.80
C GLU A 874 10.19 -10.81 33.17
N PRO A 875 10.90 -9.90 32.49
CA PRO A 875 10.30 -8.67 31.96
C PRO A 875 9.30 -8.92 30.83
N ASN A 876 9.42 -10.03 30.10
CA ASN A 876 8.47 -10.47 29.08
C ASN A 876 7.36 -11.42 29.60
N TYR A 877 7.24 -11.61 30.92
CA TYR A 877 6.09 -12.32 31.50
C TYR A 877 4.78 -11.53 31.27
N LEU A 878 3.73 -12.21 30.82
CA LEU A 878 2.43 -11.64 30.49
C LEU A 878 1.72 -11.14 31.76
N LYS A 879 1.37 -9.86 31.74
CA LYS A 879 0.66 -9.16 32.81
C LYS A 879 -0.52 -8.41 32.22
N VAL A 880 -1.63 -8.39 32.93
CA VAL A 880 -2.85 -7.64 32.57
C VAL A 880 -3.12 -6.53 33.59
N GLY A 881 -4.20 -5.76 33.41
CA GLY A 881 -4.53 -4.57 34.18
C GLY A 881 -4.26 -4.70 35.69
N GLY A 882 -3.63 -3.70 36.29
CA GLY A 882 -3.20 -3.73 37.69
C GLY A 882 -1.92 -4.53 37.95
N ASN A 883 -1.06 -4.71 36.94
CA ASN A 883 0.20 -5.47 37.03
C ASN A 883 -0.01 -6.93 37.50
N ARG A 884 -1.11 -7.55 37.04
CA ARG A 884 -1.54 -8.89 37.45
C ARG A 884 -0.91 -9.96 36.55
N PRO A 885 -0.06 -10.86 37.07
CA PRO A 885 0.54 -11.93 36.27
C PRO A 885 -0.50 -12.98 35.87
N VAL A 886 -0.48 -13.41 34.61
CA VAL A 886 -1.47 -14.35 34.06
C VAL A 886 -1.06 -15.81 34.30
N PHE A 887 -2.01 -16.63 34.76
CA PHE A 887 -1.85 -18.07 34.89
C PHE A 887 -3.05 -18.82 34.32
N TYR A 888 -2.79 -19.97 33.71
CA TYR A 888 -3.81 -20.97 33.36
C TYR A 888 -3.65 -22.18 34.29
N LEU A 889 -4.69 -22.63 34.98
CA LEU A 889 -4.63 -23.75 35.92
C LEU A 889 -5.50 -24.90 35.40
N GLY A 890 -4.89 -26.04 35.10
CA GLY A 890 -5.58 -27.19 34.53
C GLY A 890 -5.44 -28.47 35.34
N PHE A 891 -6.21 -29.50 34.96
CA PHE A 891 -6.13 -30.86 35.53
C PHE A 891 -6.40 -30.93 37.04
N LEU A 892 -7.33 -30.10 37.53
CA LEU A 892 -7.77 -30.09 38.92
C LEU A 892 -8.72 -31.25 39.25
N ASN A 893 -8.67 -31.70 40.51
CA ASN A 893 -9.72 -32.46 41.19
C ASN A 893 -9.90 -31.86 42.59
N ASP A 894 -10.87 -32.34 43.38
CA ASP A 894 -11.20 -31.74 44.67
C ASP A 894 -10.03 -31.77 45.65
N GLN A 895 -9.31 -32.89 45.76
CA GLN A 895 -8.15 -33.04 46.62
C GLN A 895 -7.00 -32.08 46.25
N LEU A 896 -6.74 -31.93 44.94
CA LEU A 896 -5.69 -31.04 44.45
C LEU A 896 -6.06 -29.57 44.65
N ALA A 897 -7.32 -29.21 44.37
CA ALA A 897 -7.82 -27.86 44.58
C ALA A 897 -7.76 -27.45 46.06
N GLU A 898 -8.13 -28.35 46.97
CA GLU A 898 -7.99 -28.15 48.41
C GLU A 898 -6.53 -28.00 48.83
N LYS A 899 -5.65 -28.91 48.39
CA LYS A 899 -4.21 -28.84 48.68
C LYS A 899 -3.59 -27.52 48.21
N LEU A 900 -3.94 -27.07 47.00
CA LEU A 900 -3.49 -25.78 46.45
C LEU A 900 -3.94 -24.62 47.33
N LEU A 901 -5.22 -24.59 47.67
CA LEU A 901 -5.84 -23.54 48.46
C LEU A 901 -5.28 -23.45 49.88
N SER A 902 -5.06 -24.59 50.54
CA SER A 902 -4.54 -24.64 51.93
C SER A 902 -3.01 -24.57 52.02
N GLY A 903 -2.30 -24.65 50.90
CA GLY A 903 -0.86 -24.85 50.87
C GLY A 903 -0.11 -23.80 50.03
N PRO A 904 0.37 -24.16 48.83
CA PRO A 904 1.34 -23.35 48.10
C PRO A 904 0.76 -22.12 47.38
N TRP A 905 -0.52 -22.12 47.02
CA TRP A 905 -1.10 -21.05 46.20
C TRP A 905 -1.17 -19.68 46.91
N PRO A 906 -1.68 -19.58 48.17
CA PRO A 906 -1.64 -18.32 48.92
C PRO A 906 -0.21 -17.84 49.19
N LYS A 907 0.74 -18.78 49.39
CA LYS A 907 2.16 -18.45 49.60
C LYS A 907 2.76 -17.81 48.36
N LEU A 908 2.53 -18.39 47.17
CA LEU A 908 2.95 -17.77 45.91
C LEU A 908 2.36 -16.37 45.75
N CYS A 909 1.05 -16.20 45.97
CA CYS A 909 0.39 -14.90 45.86
C CYS A 909 1.02 -13.86 46.79
N THR A 910 1.35 -14.26 48.03
CA THR A 910 2.02 -13.40 49.01
C THR A 910 3.43 -13.01 48.56
N GLU A 911 4.22 -13.96 48.04
CA GLU A 911 5.57 -13.68 47.52
C GLU A 911 5.55 -12.77 46.28
N LEU A 912 4.59 -12.96 45.38
CA LEU A 912 4.41 -12.08 44.22
C LEU A 912 4.00 -10.66 44.63
N ALA A 913 3.11 -10.53 45.63
CA ALA A 913 2.71 -9.23 46.16
C ALA A 913 3.90 -8.47 46.80
N LYS A 914 4.79 -9.17 47.54
CA LYS A 914 6.04 -8.58 48.05
C LYS A 914 6.96 -8.05 46.94
N CYS A 915 6.87 -8.64 45.75
CA CYS A 915 7.61 -8.21 44.56
C CYS A 915 6.88 -7.11 43.75
N GLY A 916 5.78 -6.54 44.26
CA GLY A 916 5.03 -5.46 43.60
C GLY A 916 4.06 -5.90 42.50
N PHE A 917 3.79 -7.21 42.38
CA PHE A 917 2.78 -7.71 41.46
C PHE A 917 1.38 -7.61 42.06
N GLY A 918 0.39 -7.32 41.20
CA GLY A 918 -1.02 -7.41 41.58
C GLY A 918 -1.44 -8.86 41.81
N LYS A 919 -2.64 -9.07 42.38
CA LYS A 919 -3.23 -10.41 42.53
C LYS A 919 -3.17 -11.15 41.19
N PRO A 920 -2.64 -12.38 41.09
CA PRO A 920 -2.59 -13.12 39.84
C PRO A 920 -3.95 -13.14 39.12
N TRP A 921 -3.92 -13.05 37.79
CA TRP A 921 -5.10 -13.25 36.95
C TRP A 921 -5.14 -14.72 36.53
N VAL A 922 -6.22 -15.43 36.87
CA VAL A 922 -6.24 -16.89 36.81
C VAL A 922 -7.39 -17.39 35.95
N ALA A 923 -7.07 -18.13 34.89
CA ALA A 923 -8.05 -18.89 34.11
C ALA A 923 -8.06 -20.36 34.54
N ILE A 924 -9.22 -20.87 34.96
CA ILE A 924 -9.41 -22.28 35.30
C ILE A 924 -9.75 -23.08 34.05
N CYS A 925 -8.85 -24.00 33.69
CA CYS A 925 -8.93 -24.88 32.53
C CYS A 925 -9.51 -26.24 32.94
N HIS A 926 -10.84 -26.36 32.89
CA HIS A 926 -11.53 -27.59 33.29
C HIS A 926 -12.86 -27.77 32.55
N SER A 927 -13.36 -29.00 32.48
CA SER A 927 -14.67 -29.33 31.90
C SER A 927 -15.40 -30.33 32.80
N PRO A 928 -16.73 -30.24 32.96
CA PRO A 928 -17.63 -29.26 32.32
C PRO A 928 -17.55 -27.85 32.93
N ALA A 929 -18.09 -26.85 32.24
CA ALA A 929 -18.04 -25.43 32.64
C ALA A 929 -18.54 -25.17 34.09
N LYS A 930 -19.55 -25.92 34.56
CA LYS A 930 -20.03 -25.83 35.95
C LYS A 930 -18.96 -26.24 36.98
N ALA A 931 -18.20 -27.30 36.71
CA ALA A 931 -17.10 -27.74 37.57
C ALA A 931 -15.94 -26.74 37.52
N ALA A 932 -15.62 -26.22 36.32
CA ALA A 932 -14.64 -25.13 36.16
C ALA A 932 -15.03 -23.90 36.98
N LYS A 933 -16.31 -23.51 36.98
CA LYS A 933 -16.84 -22.42 37.80
C LYS A 933 -16.70 -22.68 39.30
N ARG A 934 -16.95 -23.91 39.76
CA ARG A 934 -16.75 -24.30 41.16
C ARG A 934 -15.30 -24.09 41.59
N TYR A 935 -14.34 -24.62 40.82
CA TYR A 935 -12.91 -24.44 41.11
C TYR A 935 -12.46 -22.98 40.99
N CYS A 936 -13.01 -22.23 40.02
CA CYS A 936 -12.78 -20.80 39.88
C CYS A 936 -13.21 -20.04 41.14
N ASN A 937 -14.37 -20.35 41.70
CA ASN A 937 -14.80 -19.75 42.96
C ASN A 937 -13.91 -20.18 44.15
N MET A 938 -13.57 -21.47 44.26
CA MET A 938 -12.73 -21.99 45.35
C MET A 938 -11.34 -21.35 45.36
N LEU A 939 -10.69 -21.21 44.20
CA LEU A 939 -9.34 -20.67 44.05
C LEU A 939 -9.32 -19.14 43.83
N GLN A 940 -10.50 -18.50 43.88
CA GLN A 940 -10.70 -17.08 43.59
C GLN A 940 -10.12 -16.64 42.23
N GLY A 941 -10.29 -17.47 41.20
CA GLY A 941 -9.88 -17.19 39.84
C GLY A 941 -10.79 -16.19 39.13
N ASP A 942 -10.35 -15.76 37.94
CA ASP A 942 -10.97 -14.67 37.19
C ASP A 942 -11.79 -15.17 36.00
N ALA A 943 -11.30 -16.21 35.31
CA ALA A 943 -11.89 -16.67 34.07
C ALA A 943 -11.97 -18.21 33.97
N LEU A 944 -12.79 -18.67 33.02
CA LEU A 944 -12.89 -20.08 32.63
C LEU A 944 -12.27 -20.29 31.25
N SER A 945 -11.60 -21.41 31.08
CA SER A 945 -11.04 -21.86 29.80
C SER A 945 -10.90 -23.39 29.79
N GLN A 946 -10.09 -23.93 28.88
CA GLN A 946 -9.76 -25.36 28.82
C GLN A 946 -8.39 -25.56 28.15
N TYR A 947 -7.73 -26.70 28.42
CA TYR A 947 -6.51 -27.09 27.73
C TYR A 947 -6.78 -27.47 26.26
N ALA A 948 -7.69 -28.42 26.03
CA ALA A 948 -8.11 -28.86 24.70
C ALA A 948 -9.59 -29.27 24.72
N ILE A 949 -10.28 -29.10 23.60
CA ILE A 949 -11.63 -29.64 23.38
C ILE A 949 -11.51 -30.91 22.53
N GLY A 950 -11.84 -32.07 23.12
CA GLY A 950 -11.93 -33.33 22.38
C GLY A 950 -13.36 -33.69 22.00
N GLY A 951 -13.55 -34.86 21.38
CA GLY A 951 -14.87 -35.38 21.05
C GLY A 951 -14.95 -36.88 20.83
N SER A 952 -16.17 -37.34 20.53
CA SER A 952 -16.51 -38.73 20.24
C SER A 952 -16.88 -38.96 18.78
N ALA A 953 -16.63 -37.96 17.91
CA ALA A 953 -16.90 -38.08 16.48
C ALA A 953 -15.91 -39.07 15.85
N LYS A 954 -16.42 -39.90 14.92
CA LYS A 954 -15.61 -40.78 14.10
C LYS A 954 -15.25 -40.07 12.80
N ALA A 955 -14.00 -39.62 12.66
CA ALA A 955 -13.51 -38.82 11.53
C ALA A 955 -14.31 -37.51 11.26
N GLY A 956 -14.66 -36.78 12.32
CA GLY A 956 -15.48 -35.55 12.25
C GLY A 956 -14.79 -34.40 11.50
N ALA A 957 -15.56 -33.42 11.04
CA ALA A 957 -15.01 -32.23 10.38
C ALA A 957 -14.39 -31.23 11.39
N PHE A 958 -13.37 -30.47 10.99
CA PHE A 958 -12.81 -29.41 11.84
C PHE A 958 -13.85 -28.38 12.28
N SER A 959 -14.83 -28.06 11.43
CA SER A 959 -15.93 -27.16 11.75
C SER A 959 -16.76 -27.65 12.95
N GLU A 960 -16.94 -28.95 13.13
CA GLU A 960 -17.62 -29.51 14.29
C GLU A 960 -16.79 -29.35 15.57
N LEU A 961 -15.46 -29.52 15.48
CA LEU A 961 -14.53 -29.29 16.58
C LEU A 961 -14.54 -27.81 17.01
N ALA A 962 -14.46 -26.91 16.04
CA ALA A 962 -14.57 -25.46 16.25
C ALA A 962 -15.92 -25.09 16.89
N ALA A 963 -17.03 -25.66 16.41
CA ALA A 963 -18.36 -25.43 16.98
C ALA A 963 -18.48 -25.94 18.43
N ARG A 964 -17.84 -27.06 18.78
CA ARG A 964 -17.79 -27.54 20.17
C ARG A 964 -17.01 -26.61 21.08
N ALA A 965 -15.90 -26.07 20.60
CA ALA A 965 -15.14 -25.06 21.34
C ALA A 965 -15.96 -23.77 21.53
N GLU A 966 -16.59 -23.28 20.46
CA GLU A 966 -17.48 -22.11 20.50
C GLU A 966 -18.65 -22.32 21.48
N LYS A 967 -19.27 -23.51 21.47
CA LYS A 967 -20.30 -23.86 22.45
C LYS A 967 -19.77 -23.85 23.88
N PHE A 968 -18.55 -24.35 24.11
CA PHE A 968 -17.96 -24.33 25.44
C PHE A 968 -17.72 -22.89 25.95
N TRP A 969 -17.39 -21.94 25.06
CA TRP A 969 -17.28 -20.53 25.44
C TRP A 969 -18.61 -19.99 25.97
N GLU A 970 -19.70 -20.31 25.27
CA GLU A 970 -21.06 -19.92 25.68
C GLU A 970 -21.49 -20.62 26.97
N ASP A 971 -21.19 -21.91 27.13
CA ASP A 971 -21.49 -22.66 28.36
C ASP A 971 -20.72 -22.07 29.56
N CYS A 972 -19.48 -21.59 29.36
CA CYS A 972 -18.72 -20.86 30.36
C CYS A 972 -19.35 -19.49 30.67
N ALA A 973 -19.71 -18.71 29.65
CA ALA A 973 -20.33 -17.40 29.83
C ALA A 973 -21.68 -17.49 30.56
N ALA A 974 -22.46 -18.54 30.30
CA ALA A 974 -23.73 -18.81 30.97
C ALA A 974 -23.58 -19.07 32.48
N THR A 975 -22.37 -19.39 32.98
CA THR A 975 -22.11 -19.47 34.42
C THR A 975 -21.94 -18.11 35.11
N GLY A 976 -21.90 -17.02 34.33
CA GLY A 976 -21.64 -15.66 34.80
C GLY A 976 -20.16 -15.33 35.08
N ALA A 977 -19.23 -16.25 34.83
CA ALA A 977 -17.79 -15.98 34.90
C ALA A 977 -17.27 -15.30 33.63
N ALA A 978 -16.11 -14.64 33.74
CA ALA A 978 -15.35 -14.25 32.55
C ALA A 978 -14.82 -15.49 31.82
N VAL A 979 -14.54 -15.35 30.53
CA VAL A 979 -14.11 -16.45 29.67
C VAL A 979 -12.83 -16.05 28.96
N ALA A 980 -11.84 -16.94 28.95
CA ALA A 980 -10.74 -16.90 28.01
C ALA A 980 -11.01 -17.96 26.93
N PRO A 981 -11.58 -17.59 25.76
CA PRO A 981 -12.00 -18.55 24.75
C PRO A 981 -10.84 -19.46 24.32
N ILE A 982 -11.07 -20.77 24.38
CA ILE A 982 -10.16 -21.79 23.86
C ILE A 982 -10.47 -22.08 22.39
N CYS A 983 -9.56 -21.72 21.48
CA CYS A 983 -9.67 -22.03 20.06
C CYS A 983 -8.89 -23.30 19.72
N MET A 984 -9.40 -24.11 18.78
CA MET A 984 -8.74 -25.35 18.35
C MET A 984 -7.99 -25.15 17.03
N ALA A 985 -6.76 -25.64 16.93
CA ALA A 985 -5.98 -25.76 15.69
C ALA A 985 -6.11 -27.15 15.04
N GLY A 986 -6.72 -28.09 15.76
CA GLY A 986 -6.98 -29.46 15.33
C GLY A 986 -7.04 -30.41 16.54
N TRP A 987 -7.45 -31.65 16.29
CA TRP A 987 -7.44 -32.71 17.29
C TRP A 987 -7.49 -34.08 16.59
N ASP A 988 -6.32 -34.69 16.42
CA ASP A 988 -6.14 -35.98 15.74
C ASP A 988 -4.96 -36.73 16.34
N ARG A 989 -5.26 -37.58 17.31
CA ARG A 989 -4.30 -38.34 18.13
C ARG A 989 -3.91 -39.68 17.52
N ARG A 990 -4.25 -39.96 16.25
CA ARG A 990 -3.87 -41.22 15.59
C ARG A 990 -2.37 -41.53 15.63
N PRO A 991 -1.42 -40.57 15.64
CA PRO A 991 -0.02 -40.85 15.93
C PRO A 991 0.19 -41.59 17.26
N ARG A 992 -0.46 -41.12 18.34
CA ARG A 992 -0.43 -41.74 19.67
C ARG A 992 -1.25 -43.03 19.77
N VAL A 993 -2.22 -43.26 18.89
CA VAL A 993 -2.94 -44.55 18.85
C VAL A 993 -2.08 -45.62 18.17
N ALA A 994 -1.47 -45.28 17.03
CA ALA A 994 -0.59 -46.19 16.29
C ALA A 994 0.67 -46.56 17.08
N ASN A 995 1.23 -45.58 17.79
CA ASN A 995 2.44 -45.72 18.61
C ASN A 995 2.17 -45.11 19.99
N PRO A 996 1.57 -45.88 20.92
CA PRO A 996 1.17 -45.42 22.24
C PRO A 996 2.26 -44.74 23.05
N VAL A 997 1.86 -43.73 23.81
CA VAL A 997 2.69 -43.07 24.83
C VAL A 997 2.29 -43.57 26.23
N SER A 998 3.21 -43.50 27.18
CA SER A 998 3.08 -44.15 28.49
C SER A 998 2.21 -43.41 29.51
N TRP A 999 1.79 -42.17 29.22
CA TRP A 999 1.03 -41.29 30.12
C TRP A 999 -0.44 -41.09 29.74
N GLU A 1000 -0.94 -41.87 28.78
CA GLU A 1000 -2.37 -41.86 28.41
C GLU A 1000 -2.84 -43.25 27.96
N ASP A 1001 -4.14 -43.50 28.07
CA ASP A 1001 -4.78 -44.77 27.74
C ASP A 1001 -5.75 -44.66 26.55
N PHE A 1002 -5.74 -43.55 25.82
CA PHE A 1002 -6.70 -43.31 24.73
C PHE A 1002 -6.65 -44.40 23.65
N HIS A 1003 -5.46 -44.94 23.37
CA HIS A 1003 -5.24 -46.07 22.44
C HIS A 1003 -5.94 -47.38 22.85
N LEU A 1004 -6.36 -47.52 24.12
CA LEU A 1004 -7.07 -48.70 24.62
C LEU A 1004 -8.57 -48.68 24.31
N LYS A 1005 -9.12 -47.56 23.81
CA LYS A 1005 -10.53 -47.51 23.38
C LYS A 1005 -10.71 -48.39 22.15
N PRO A 1006 -11.80 -49.19 22.06
CA PRO A 1006 -12.04 -50.07 20.92
C PRO A 1006 -11.98 -49.36 19.56
N ASP A 1007 -12.46 -48.12 19.51
CA ASP A 1007 -12.52 -47.31 18.28
C ASP A 1007 -11.48 -46.16 18.27
N ALA A 1008 -10.40 -46.24 19.07
CA ALA A 1008 -9.47 -45.13 19.28
C ALA A 1008 -8.95 -44.49 17.99
N PHE A 1009 -8.68 -45.30 16.96
CA PHE A 1009 -8.14 -44.84 15.68
C PHE A 1009 -9.19 -44.10 14.82
N GLU A 1010 -10.48 -44.36 15.06
CA GLU A 1010 -11.58 -43.70 14.36
C GLU A 1010 -11.96 -42.36 15.01
N LEU A 1011 -11.65 -42.18 16.30
CA LEU A 1011 -12.00 -41.00 17.09
C LEU A 1011 -11.02 -39.83 16.87
N TYR A 1012 -11.17 -39.14 15.74
CA TYR A 1012 -10.40 -37.94 15.40
C TYR A 1012 -11.24 -36.91 14.65
N TYR A 1013 -10.76 -35.67 14.62
CA TYR A 1013 -11.26 -34.64 13.72
C TYR A 1013 -10.26 -34.42 12.59
N LYS A 1014 -10.75 -34.29 11.35
CA LYS A 1014 -9.90 -33.94 10.20
C LYS A 1014 -9.25 -32.58 10.46
N SER A 1015 -8.00 -32.43 10.01
CA SER A 1015 -7.30 -31.14 10.11
C SER A 1015 -8.08 -30.07 9.37
N GLY A 1016 -8.30 -28.92 10.01
CA GLY A 1016 -8.84 -27.75 9.33
C GLY A 1016 -7.85 -27.24 8.29
N THR A 1017 -8.37 -26.59 7.26
CA THR A 1017 -7.54 -25.75 6.39
C THR A 1017 -6.98 -24.57 7.18
N PRO A 1018 -5.85 -23.98 6.75
CA PRO A 1018 -5.31 -22.77 7.37
C PRO A 1018 -6.34 -21.65 7.55
N ASP A 1019 -7.20 -21.42 6.55
CA ASP A 1019 -8.24 -20.39 6.60
C ASP A 1019 -9.37 -20.73 7.58
N GLU A 1020 -9.77 -22.00 7.72
CA GLU A 1020 -10.77 -22.42 8.72
C GLU A 1020 -10.26 -22.22 10.15
N ILE A 1021 -9.00 -22.57 10.41
CA ILE A 1021 -8.35 -22.37 11.71
C ILE A 1021 -8.28 -20.87 12.02
N ALA A 1022 -7.80 -20.06 11.06
CA ALA A 1022 -7.73 -18.61 11.20
C ALA A 1022 -9.11 -17.98 11.43
N ALA A 1023 -10.14 -18.44 10.71
CA ALA A 1023 -11.51 -17.95 10.87
C ALA A 1023 -12.07 -18.27 12.26
N HIS A 1024 -11.79 -19.47 12.80
CA HIS A 1024 -12.20 -19.84 14.16
C HIS A 1024 -11.52 -18.97 15.23
N VAL A 1025 -10.19 -18.77 15.13
CA VAL A 1025 -9.46 -17.83 16.02
C VAL A 1025 -10.03 -16.41 15.89
N GLY A 1026 -10.35 -15.97 14.67
CA GLY A 1026 -10.99 -14.68 14.41
C GLY A 1026 -12.36 -14.52 15.05
N ARG A 1027 -13.13 -15.60 15.16
CA ARG A 1027 -14.40 -15.63 15.90
C ARG A 1027 -14.15 -15.53 17.40
N GLY A 1028 -13.14 -16.22 17.94
CA GLY A 1028 -12.72 -16.08 19.35
C GLY A 1028 -12.37 -14.63 19.71
N VAL A 1029 -11.60 -13.93 18.87
CA VAL A 1029 -11.31 -12.49 19.05
C VAL A 1029 -12.57 -11.63 18.93
N SER A 1030 -13.43 -11.93 17.96
CA SER A 1030 -14.66 -11.15 17.72
C SER A 1030 -15.74 -11.38 18.77
N TRP A 1031 -15.64 -12.46 19.55
CA TRP A 1031 -16.57 -12.83 20.61
C TRP A 1031 -16.67 -11.75 21.70
N PHE A 1032 -15.55 -11.11 22.05
CA PHE A 1032 -15.49 -10.01 23.01
C PHE A 1032 -16.30 -8.77 22.58
N LYS A 1033 -16.67 -8.63 21.30
CA LYS A 1033 -17.60 -7.57 20.86
C LYS A 1033 -18.98 -7.69 21.50
N LYS A 1034 -19.42 -8.91 21.77
CA LYS A 1034 -20.71 -9.21 22.44
C LYS A 1034 -20.53 -9.48 23.93
N HIS A 1035 -19.32 -9.87 24.35
CA HIS A 1035 -19.00 -10.26 25.72
C HIS A 1035 -17.76 -9.52 26.24
N PRO A 1036 -17.79 -8.18 26.38
CA PRO A 1036 -16.64 -7.43 26.83
C PRO A 1036 -16.22 -7.83 28.25
N ALA A 1037 -14.92 -8.01 28.48
CA ALA A 1037 -14.40 -8.37 29.80
C ALA A 1037 -14.60 -7.20 30.79
N LYS A 1038 -15.23 -7.47 31.95
CA LYS A 1038 -15.54 -6.44 32.96
C LYS A 1038 -14.29 -5.83 33.62
N ASP A 1039 -13.21 -6.59 33.67
CA ASP A 1039 -11.90 -6.20 34.24
C ASP A 1039 -10.91 -5.71 33.16
N GLY A 1040 -11.35 -5.67 31.89
CA GLY A 1040 -10.54 -5.23 30.74
C GLY A 1040 -9.52 -6.25 30.23
N ALA A 1041 -9.48 -7.48 30.76
CA ALA A 1041 -8.57 -8.53 30.33
C ALA A 1041 -9.23 -9.46 29.29
N GLU A 1042 -9.07 -9.14 28.01
CA GLU A 1042 -9.59 -9.94 26.89
C GLU A 1042 -8.50 -10.88 26.35
N LEU A 1043 -8.47 -12.14 26.80
CA LEU A 1043 -7.49 -13.15 26.37
C LEU A 1043 -8.16 -14.28 25.57
N VAL A 1044 -7.53 -14.68 24.47
CA VAL A 1044 -7.87 -15.89 23.69
C VAL A 1044 -6.72 -16.88 23.81
N LEU A 1045 -7.02 -18.13 24.13
CA LEU A 1045 -6.06 -19.22 24.17
C LEU A 1045 -6.27 -20.15 22.97
N ILE A 1046 -5.20 -20.61 22.34
CA ILE A 1046 -5.26 -21.57 21.23
C ILE A 1046 -4.62 -22.88 21.66
N TYR A 1047 -5.29 -23.99 21.41
CA TYR A 1047 -4.72 -25.33 21.42
C TYR A 1047 -4.34 -25.71 19.98
N ALA A 1048 -3.06 -25.70 19.60
CA ALA A 1048 -1.88 -25.27 20.34
C ALA A 1048 -0.79 -24.78 19.37
N TRP A 1049 0.33 -24.31 19.90
CA TRP A 1049 1.50 -23.94 19.10
C TRP A 1049 2.14 -25.20 18.48
N ASN A 1050 2.48 -26.20 19.29
CA ASN A 1050 3.35 -27.32 18.90
C ASN A 1050 2.83 -28.72 19.30
N GLU A 1051 1.53 -28.94 19.47
CA GLU A 1051 0.97 -30.28 19.77
C GLU A 1051 0.82 -31.14 18.49
N PHE A 1052 1.94 -31.41 17.80
CA PHE A 1052 1.95 -32.06 16.48
C PHE A 1052 1.43 -33.52 16.50
N ASP A 1053 1.77 -34.29 17.53
CA ASP A 1053 1.35 -35.70 17.68
C ASP A 1053 -0.09 -35.85 18.17
N GLU A 1054 -0.65 -34.83 18.84
CA GLU A 1054 -2.09 -34.74 19.16
C GLU A 1054 -2.92 -34.09 18.05
N GLY A 1055 -2.27 -33.55 17.02
CA GLY A 1055 -2.92 -32.95 15.85
C GLY A 1055 -3.40 -31.52 16.03
N GLY A 1056 -2.92 -30.79 17.04
CA GLY A 1056 -3.29 -29.40 17.34
C GLY A 1056 -2.10 -28.44 17.25
N TRP A 1057 -1.56 -28.18 16.05
CA TRP A 1057 -0.37 -27.33 15.89
C TRP A 1057 -0.63 -26.07 15.05
N LEU A 1058 0.12 -25.01 15.33
CA LEU A 1058 0.23 -23.79 14.52
C LEU A 1058 1.64 -23.60 13.98
N ALA A 1059 2.65 -24.08 14.71
CA ALA A 1059 4.05 -23.99 14.34
C ALA A 1059 4.27 -24.59 12.93
N PRO A 1060 5.08 -23.96 12.06
CA PRO A 1060 5.26 -24.45 10.71
C PRO A 1060 5.70 -25.91 10.64
N ALA A 1061 5.08 -26.66 9.72
CA ALA A 1061 5.53 -27.99 9.34
C ALA A 1061 6.66 -27.89 8.29
N LEU A 1062 7.16 -29.02 7.82
CA LEU A 1062 8.04 -29.07 6.65
C LEU A 1062 7.42 -28.32 5.46
N PRO A 1063 8.24 -27.69 4.60
CA PRO A 1063 7.74 -26.99 3.42
C PRO A 1063 7.14 -27.97 2.39
N PRO A 1064 6.31 -27.48 1.46
CA PRO A 1064 5.83 -28.28 0.33
C PRO A 1064 6.99 -28.92 -0.45
N PRO A 1065 6.85 -30.16 -0.94
CA PRO A 1065 5.63 -30.97 -0.94
C PRO A 1065 5.40 -31.79 0.35
N HIS A 1066 6.33 -31.73 1.32
CA HIS A 1066 6.34 -32.64 2.47
C HIS A 1066 5.43 -32.21 3.63
N GLY A 1067 5.06 -30.94 3.69
CA GLY A 1067 4.08 -30.38 4.63
C GLY A 1067 3.55 -29.04 4.12
N GLU A 1068 2.83 -28.31 4.95
CA GLU A 1068 2.18 -27.05 4.56
C GLU A 1068 3.03 -25.79 4.84
N GLY A 1069 4.27 -25.95 5.32
CA GLY A 1069 5.14 -24.82 5.65
C GLY A 1069 4.48 -23.82 6.62
N THR A 1070 4.47 -22.54 6.23
CA THR A 1070 3.95 -21.42 7.04
C THR A 1070 2.46 -21.15 6.89
N ALA A 1071 1.72 -21.96 6.12
CA ALA A 1071 0.36 -21.63 5.68
C ALA A 1071 -0.60 -21.27 6.83
N ARG A 1072 -0.55 -21.99 7.97
CA ARG A 1072 -1.37 -21.69 9.16
C ARG A 1072 -1.07 -20.33 9.77
N VAL A 1073 0.22 -20.01 9.92
CA VAL A 1073 0.72 -18.74 10.45
C VAL A 1073 0.33 -17.58 9.53
N ASP A 1074 0.46 -17.76 8.21
CA ASP A 1074 0.10 -16.75 7.22
C ASP A 1074 -1.41 -16.48 7.18
N ALA A 1075 -2.24 -17.53 7.34
CA ALA A 1075 -3.68 -17.39 7.45
C ALA A 1075 -4.09 -16.65 8.75
N LEU A 1076 -3.47 -16.97 9.89
CA LEU A 1076 -3.72 -16.27 11.16
C LEU A 1076 -3.39 -14.78 11.06
N ARG A 1077 -2.29 -14.42 10.40
CA ARG A 1077 -1.87 -13.01 10.21
C ARG A 1077 -2.96 -12.18 9.53
N LYS A 1078 -3.63 -12.73 8.51
CA LYS A 1078 -4.72 -12.05 7.79
C LYS A 1078 -5.88 -11.69 8.72
N VAL A 1079 -6.09 -12.44 9.79
CA VAL A 1079 -7.21 -12.25 10.72
C VAL A 1079 -6.82 -11.39 11.93
N LEU A 1080 -5.60 -11.55 12.43
CA LEU A 1080 -5.13 -10.88 13.65
C LEU A 1080 -4.46 -9.53 13.40
N VAL A 1081 -3.77 -9.35 12.27
CA VAL A 1081 -2.99 -8.13 11.96
C VAL A 1081 -3.74 -7.18 11.03
N ALA A 1082 -4.51 -7.69 10.06
CA ALA A 1082 -5.18 -6.87 9.03
C ALA A 1082 -6.49 -6.18 9.48
N ARG A 1083 -6.69 -5.99 10.79
CA ARG A 1083 -7.89 -5.34 11.36
C ARG A 1083 -7.56 -4.08 12.15
#